data_AF-A0A158GEB2-F1
#
_entry.id   AF-A0A158GEB2-F1
#
_cell.length_a   1.000
_cell.length_b   1.000
_cell.length_c   1.000
_cell.angle_alpha   90.00
_cell.angle_beta   90.00
_cell.angle_gamma   90.00
#
_symmetry.space_group_name_H-M   'P 1'
#
loop_
_entity.id
_entity.type
_entity.pdbx_description
1 polymer ?
#
loop_
_entity_poly.entity_id
_entity_poly.type
_entity_poly.pdbx_seq_one_letter_code
_entity_poly.pdbx_strand_id
1 'polypeptide(L)'
;MASNDAVTAQPLASVDTPLADDLRFLSLRASAALGRMPCCELTLVSKRADIDIARILGKRVSVSLHLEGAKPRVFGGYVVSFRQTGMRGRLFMYEAAVRPWLWLLTRRSNCRIFQNKTVEEIVKAIFADPVYKQLEIGEVKWKANARTHPPREYCVQYRESDFNFVSRLLEDEGIYYWFQDTDGKEALILTDTPAAHDSVAGCESLPYGAVMNAAPAIDYVSEWRVNHMIETRNWLLTDYDFKHPSRALQKQAVKQMPGFDAFSGLEHFDYPGGYADANHGESRAKTRADEWLVEGGASADPDINWHQADARTNSKRVRTGALLKLTRHPRADQNTQYLVTRTQYEIDLADYEAFDGAQSNRCECWFSAIDAKQPFAPARVTRKPFVQGPQTAVVVGPGGDEIHTDPYGRVKVQFFWDRQGKRDENSSCWIRVSQPWAGKGFGAIAIPRMGQEVIVDFLEGDPDRPIITGRVYNAEQMPPYDLPANMTQTGIKSRSSKGGSAANCNEFRFEDKKGAEQVLLHAERNQDIEVEKDETHWVGNDRKKNIDHDETTVVKHNRTETVGNDEKIDVVMNRTETVGVDERITIGSNRTKTVKASETATVFLQRTHSVGINETITVGAAQEVTVGAFQAVTVGAYQIVTIGAYHTETVGASQTVSVGSSQTVSVGSDQTVSVGGKQSTSVGGDQSLAVSGAQTVTVAKDASESIDGAQSSTVGKGRTTSVTEDDALKVGKNLIIEAAESVVIKTGDASILMKKDGTIQIKGKNVSIVASGKINAKADSEISMTGSKILQN
;
A
#
# COMPACT_ATOMS: atom_id res chain seq x y z
N MET A 1 -7.97 62.05 -93.27
CA MET A 1 -6.71 61.38 -92.90
C MET A 1 -6.96 60.70 -91.57
N ALA A 2 -7.20 59.38 -91.62
CA ALA A 2 -7.48 58.56 -90.45
C ALA A 2 -6.18 58.23 -89.72
N SER A 3 -6.22 58.32 -88.39
CA SER A 3 -5.16 57.89 -87.49
C SER A 3 -4.98 56.38 -87.58
N ASN A 4 -3.78 55.93 -87.94
CA ASN A 4 -3.35 54.55 -87.75
C ASN A 4 -3.23 54.31 -86.25
N ASP A 5 -4.23 53.64 -85.67
CA ASP A 5 -4.08 52.94 -84.41
C ASP A 5 -3.06 51.81 -84.62
N ALA A 6 -1.82 52.09 -84.24
CA ALA A 6 -0.82 51.06 -84.05
C ALA A 6 -1.35 50.14 -82.93
N VAL A 7 -1.73 48.93 -83.31
CA VAL A 7 -2.02 47.83 -82.38
C VAL A 7 -0.81 47.69 -81.45
N THR A 8 -0.92 48.24 -80.25
CA THR A 8 0.10 48.09 -79.20
C THR A 8 0.21 46.61 -78.89
N ALA A 9 1.30 45.97 -79.34
CA ALA A 9 1.64 44.61 -78.97
C ALA A 9 1.61 44.49 -77.44
N GLN A 10 0.81 43.56 -76.92
CA GLN A 10 0.74 43.35 -75.48
C GLN A 10 2.14 42.97 -74.95
N PRO A 11 2.58 43.56 -73.82
CA PRO A 11 3.88 43.24 -73.24
C PRO A 11 3.93 41.76 -72.82
N LEU A 12 5.10 41.12 -72.95
CA LEU A 12 5.28 39.71 -72.59
C LEU A 12 4.86 39.42 -71.14
N ALA A 13 5.15 40.35 -70.22
CA ALA A 13 4.69 40.29 -68.84
C ALA A 13 4.36 41.70 -68.32
N SER A 14 3.40 41.78 -67.41
CA SER A 14 3.04 42.99 -66.68
C SER A 14 3.04 42.72 -65.17
N VAL A 15 3.30 43.75 -64.37
CA VAL A 15 3.22 43.68 -62.90
C VAL A 15 2.02 44.49 -62.43
N ASP A 16 1.28 43.94 -61.47
CA ASP A 16 0.21 44.61 -60.73
C ASP A 16 0.68 44.83 -59.29
N THR A 17 0.65 46.08 -58.84
CA THR A 17 1.13 46.49 -57.52
C THR A 17 0.21 47.56 -56.89
N PRO A 18 0.21 47.72 -55.56
CA PRO A 18 -0.49 48.82 -54.88
C PRO A 18 -0.01 50.22 -55.26
N LEU A 19 1.12 50.32 -55.97
CA LEU A 19 1.71 51.56 -56.46
C LEU A 19 1.35 51.86 -57.93
N ALA A 20 0.54 51.01 -58.56
CA ALA A 20 0.10 51.16 -59.95
C ALA A 20 1.29 51.44 -60.89
N ASP A 21 1.19 52.47 -61.72
CA ASP A 21 2.15 52.80 -62.79
C ASP A 21 3.51 53.33 -62.29
N ASP A 22 3.68 53.55 -60.98
CA ASP A 22 4.95 53.97 -60.39
C ASP A 22 6.02 52.88 -60.50
N LEU A 23 5.65 51.59 -60.66
CA LEU A 23 6.57 50.48 -60.85
C LEU A 23 6.27 49.72 -62.14
N ARG A 24 7.32 49.40 -62.90
CA ARG A 24 7.23 48.61 -64.13
C ARG A 24 8.06 47.34 -64.03
N PHE A 25 7.57 46.28 -64.64
CA PHE A 25 8.20 44.97 -64.65
C PHE A 25 9.47 44.96 -65.52
N LEU A 26 10.61 44.52 -65.00
CA LEU A 26 11.82 44.34 -65.82
C LEU A 26 12.17 42.86 -66.00
N SER A 27 12.30 42.13 -64.89
CA SER A 27 12.60 40.70 -64.91
C SER A 27 12.02 39.95 -63.72
N LEU A 28 11.88 38.64 -63.87
CA LEU A 28 11.43 37.71 -62.84
C LEU A 28 12.30 36.47 -62.84
N ARG A 29 12.69 36.05 -61.64
CA ARG A 29 13.17 34.70 -61.37
C ARG A 29 12.21 34.03 -60.40
N ALA A 30 11.52 32.98 -60.83
CA ALA A 30 10.58 32.27 -59.97
C ALA A 30 10.91 30.79 -59.91
N SER A 31 10.86 30.19 -58.73
CA SER A 31 10.98 28.75 -58.59
C SER A 31 9.89 28.16 -57.69
N ALA A 32 9.46 26.96 -58.03
CA ALA A 32 8.47 26.21 -57.27
C ALA A 32 8.83 24.72 -57.31
N ALA A 33 8.66 24.01 -56.19
CA ALA A 33 8.86 22.56 -56.13
C ALA A 33 7.78 21.91 -55.26
N LEU A 34 7.43 20.65 -55.55
CA LEU A 34 6.46 19.90 -54.75
C LEU A 34 6.92 19.83 -53.29
N GLY A 35 6.02 20.13 -52.36
CA GLY A 35 6.28 20.15 -50.92
C GLY A 35 7.19 21.28 -50.45
N ARG A 36 7.48 22.28 -51.31
CA ARG A 36 8.35 23.41 -50.99
C ARG A 36 7.66 24.74 -51.26
N MET A 37 8.07 25.74 -50.49
CA MET A 37 7.55 27.10 -50.63
C MET A 37 8.10 27.74 -51.92
N PRO A 38 7.23 28.19 -52.84
CA PRO A 38 7.69 28.89 -54.03
C PRO A 38 8.34 30.23 -53.69
N CYS A 39 9.30 30.61 -54.50
CA CYS A 39 9.96 31.92 -54.42
C CYS A 39 9.86 32.65 -55.76
N CYS A 40 9.73 33.96 -55.69
CA CYS A 40 9.71 34.84 -56.84
C CYS A 40 10.53 36.08 -56.51
N GLU A 41 11.57 36.34 -57.28
CA GLU A 41 12.40 37.54 -57.21
C GLU A 41 12.05 38.42 -58.41
N LEU A 42 11.59 39.63 -58.14
CA LEU A 42 11.21 40.60 -59.16
C LEU A 42 12.24 41.71 -59.22
N THR A 43 12.64 42.07 -60.44
CA THR A 43 13.30 43.34 -60.72
C THR A 43 12.28 44.27 -61.34
N LEU A 44 12.14 45.45 -60.75
CA LEU A 44 11.20 46.49 -61.14
C LEU A 44 11.97 47.78 -61.44
N VAL A 45 11.41 48.64 -62.27
CA VAL A 45 11.99 49.95 -62.58
C VAL A 45 10.96 51.06 -62.38
N SER A 46 11.43 52.21 -61.94
CA SER A 46 10.61 53.42 -61.75
C SER A 46 11.32 54.67 -62.25
N LYS A 47 10.55 55.69 -62.61
CA LYS A 47 11.09 57.06 -62.77
C LYS A 47 11.37 57.72 -61.42
N ARG A 48 10.83 57.18 -60.34
CA ARG A 48 10.93 57.71 -58.98
C ARG A 48 12.08 57.06 -58.22
N ALA A 49 12.91 57.88 -57.59
CA ALA A 49 13.96 57.44 -56.68
C ALA A 49 13.46 57.25 -55.24
N ASP A 50 12.24 57.69 -54.96
CA ASP A 50 11.67 57.92 -53.62
C ASP A 50 10.41 57.05 -53.39
N ILE A 51 10.37 55.84 -53.94
CA ILE A 51 9.24 54.94 -53.73
C ILE A 51 9.06 54.66 -52.23
N ASP A 52 7.87 54.97 -51.71
CA ASP A 52 7.52 54.70 -50.32
C ASP A 52 7.37 53.19 -50.08
N ILE A 53 8.39 52.61 -49.45
CA ILE A 53 8.49 51.18 -49.15
C ILE A 53 7.30 50.70 -48.32
N ALA A 54 6.74 51.53 -47.42
CA ALA A 54 5.63 51.14 -46.55
C ALA A 54 4.33 50.88 -47.32
N ARG A 55 4.19 51.43 -48.54
CA ARG A 55 3.02 51.23 -49.40
C ARG A 55 3.06 49.92 -50.19
N ILE A 56 4.21 49.26 -50.29
CA ILE A 56 4.38 48.01 -51.04
C ILE A 56 4.79 46.82 -50.18
N LEU A 57 5.61 47.03 -49.14
CA LEU A 57 6.05 45.96 -48.25
C LEU A 57 4.85 45.35 -47.51
N GLY A 58 4.77 44.01 -47.46
CA GLY A 58 3.67 43.28 -46.85
C GLY A 58 2.35 43.34 -47.63
N LYS A 59 2.33 43.94 -48.83
CA LYS A 59 1.16 43.94 -49.72
C LYS A 59 1.27 42.86 -50.79
N ARG A 60 0.13 42.47 -51.35
CA ARG A 60 0.07 41.54 -52.48
C ARG A 60 0.51 42.24 -53.76
N VAL A 61 1.29 41.54 -54.57
CA VAL A 61 1.68 41.92 -55.93
C VAL A 61 1.55 40.68 -56.83
N SER A 62 1.36 40.90 -58.12
CA SER A 62 1.31 39.82 -59.10
C SER A 62 2.01 40.17 -60.40
N VAL A 63 2.63 39.19 -61.04
CA VAL A 63 3.16 39.31 -62.40
C VAL A 63 2.33 38.43 -63.32
N SER A 64 1.73 39.03 -64.35
CA SER A 64 0.95 38.34 -65.37
C SER A 64 1.81 38.10 -66.60
N LEU A 65 2.13 36.83 -66.88
CA LEU A 65 2.83 36.39 -68.08
C LEU A 65 1.81 36.11 -69.19
N HIS A 66 1.93 36.83 -70.31
CA HIS A 66 1.01 36.71 -71.44
C HIS A 66 1.15 35.36 -72.15
N LEU A 67 0.02 34.69 -72.36
CA LEU A 67 -0.10 33.43 -73.08
C LEU A 67 -1.01 33.62 -74.30
N GLU A 68 -0.55 33.22 -75.49
CA GLU A 68 -1.38 33.31 -76.70
C GLU A 68 -2.63 32.42 -76.58
N GLY A 69 -3.80 32.99 -76.89
CA GLY A 69 -5.09 32.26 -76.90
C GLY A 69 -5.53 31.72 -75.53
N ALA A 70 -4.92 32.14 -74.42
CA ALA A 70 -5.23 31.66 -73.08
C ALA A 70 -5.17 32.79 -72.04
N LYS A 71 -5.75 32.55 -70.85
CA LYS A 71 -5.59 33.48 -69.72
C LYS A 71 -4.11 33.58 -69.33
N PRO A 72 -3.64 34.76 -68.91
CA PRO A 72 -2.25 34.93 -68.49
C PRO A 72 -1.93 34.03 -67.29
N ARG A 73 -0.68 33.59 -67.22
CA ARG A 73 -0.18 32.89 -66.04
C ARG A 73 0.20 33.92 -64.99
N VAL A 74 -0.27 33.73 -63.76
CA VAL A 74 0.00 34.69 -62.69
C VAL A 74 1.06 34.15 -61.72
N PHE A 75 2.07 34.95 -61.44
CA PHE A 75 3.01 34.76 -60.33
C PHE A 75 2.67 35.78 -59.24
N GLY A 76 1.95 35.36 -58.21
CA GLY A 76 1.43 36.23 -57.16
C GLY A 76 1.99 35.94 -55.79
N GLY A 77 1.91 36.93 -54.90
CA GLY A 77 2.24 36.75 -53.48
C GLY A 77 2.38 38.07 -52.74
N TYR A 78 2.85 37.98 -51.50
CA TYR A 78 3.19 39.11 -50.66
C TYR A 78 4.63 39.55 -50.89
N VAL A 79 4.87 40.86 -50.94
CA VAL A 79 6.21 41.43 -50.93
C VAL A 79 6.78 41.30 -49.52
N VAL A 80 7.76 40.42 -49.34
CA VAL A 80 8.39 40.15 -48.04
C VAL A 80 9.74 40.85 -47.86
N SER A 81 10.32 41.32 -48.95
CA SER A 81 11.50 42.19 -48.98
C SER A 81 11.38 43.13 -50.17
N PHE A 82 11.76 44.38 -49.99
CA PHE A 82 11.77 45.39 -51.03
C PHE A 82 12.99 46.30 -50.84
N ARG A 83 13.80 46.47 -51.88
CA ARG A 83 15.00 47.32 -51.83
C ARG A 83 15.21 48.09 -53.12
N GLN A 84 15.75 49.29 -53.01
CA GLN A 84 16.31 50.01 -54.14
C GLN A 84 17.77 49.57 -54.31
N THR A 85 18.19 49.26 -55.53
CA THR A 85 19.56 48.75 -55.77
C THR A 85 20.42 49.74 -56.53
N GLY A 86 19.97 50.19 -57.71
CA GLY A 86 20.75 51.06 -58.57
C GLY A 86 19.91 51.72 -59.66
N MET A 87 20.51 51.99 -60.81
CA MET A 87 19.83 52.56 -61.98
C MET A 87 20.09 51.68 -63.21
N ARG A 88 19.12 51.62 -64.12
CA ARG A 88 19.25 51.03 -65.46
C ARG A 88 18.79 52.07 -66.47
N GLY A 89 19.73 52.61 -67.25
CA GLY A 89 19.45 53.79 -68.05
C GLY A 89 19.05 54.98 -67.16
N ARG A 90 17.93 55.64 -67.46
CA ARG A 90 17.39 56.76 -66.65
C ARG A 90 16.42 56.33 -65.55
N LEU A 91 16.15 55.02 -65.40
CA LEU A 91 15.21 54.50 -64.42
C LEU A 91 15.93 53.99 -63.17
N PHE A 92 15.30 54.17 -62.01
CA PHE A 92 15.73 53.59 -60.74
C PHE A 92 15.25 52.15 -60.64
N MET A 93 16.15 51.24 -60.24
CA MET A 93 15.87 49.81 -60.07
C MET A 93 15.47 49.48 -58.64
N TYR A 94 14.45 48.66 -58.53
CA TYR A 94 13.95 48.10 -57.28
C TYR A 94 13.90 46.58 -57.40
N GLU A 95 14.19 45.90 -56.31
CA GLU A 95 14.06 44.44 -56.21
C GLU A 95 13.04 44.09 -55.13
N ALA A 96 12.14 43.16 -55.47
CA ALA A 96 11.11 42.67 -54.56
C ALA A 96 11.19 41.15 -54.45
N ALA A 97 11.32 40.64 -53.22
CA ALA A 97 11.10 39.23 -52.94
C ALA A 97 9.60 39.00 -52.69
N VAL A 98 8.96 38.22 -53.54
CA VAL A 98 7.55 37.88 -53.48
C VAL A 98 7.39 36.42 -53.05
N ARG A 99 6.52 36.17 -52.07
CA ARG A 99 6.28 34.85 -51.48
C ARG A 99 4.79 34.61 -51.26
N PRO A 100 4.31 33.36 -51.26
CA PRO A 100 2.91 33.07 -50.93
C PRO A 100 2.62 33.41 -49.47
N TRP A 101 1.32 33.49 -49.12
CA TRP A 101 0.87 33.73 -47.74
C TRP A 101 1.49 32.75 -46.73
N LEU A 102 1.78 31.52 -47.18
CA LEU A 102 2.41 30.47 -46.38
C LEU A 102 3.77 30.88 -45.79
N TRP A 103 4.51 31.78 -46.44
CA TRP A 103 5.77 32.32 -45.92
C TRP A 103 5.59 33.09 -44.61
N LEU A 104 4.45 33.77 -44.43
CA LEU A 104 4.20 34.60 -43.25
C LEU A 104 4.11 33.75 -41.98
N LEU A 105 3.78 32.46 -42.09
CA LEU A 105 3.82 31.50 -40.98
C LEU A 105 5.24 31.26 -40.46
N THR A 106 6.28 31.62 -41.22
CA THR A 106 7.67 31.59 -40.73
C THR A 106 7.99 32.71 -39.75
N ARG A 107 7.14 33.74 -39.65
CA ARG A 107 7.36 34.93 -38.80
C ARG A 107 6.79 34.78 -37.39
N ARG A 108 6.04 33.70 -37.13
CA ARG A 108 5.50 33.39 -35.80
C ARG A 108 6.02 32.04 -35.32
N SER A 109 6.49 32.00 -34.09
CA SER A 109 6.89 30.77 -33.37
C SER A 109 6.01 30.57 -32.15
N ASN A 110 5.74 29.31 -31.79
CA ASN A 110 4.81 28.99 -30.72
C ASN A 110 5.15 27.68 -29.99
N CYS A 111 4.53 27.50 -28.82
CA CYS A 111 4.42 26.21 -28.13
C CYS A 111 2.93 25.90 -27.94
N ARG A 112 2.43 24.82 -28.55
CA ARG A 112 1.00 24.44 -28.55
C ARG A 112 0.85 22.93 -28.54
N ILE A 113 -0.24 22.47 -27.93
CA ILE A 113 -0.60 21.06 -27.85
C ILE A 113 -1.88 20.84 -28.68
N PHE A 114 -1.86 19.83 -29.53
CA PHE A 114 -3.01 19.34 -30.30
C PHE A 114 -3.28 17.90 -29.86
N GLN A 115 -4.53 17.60 -29.51
CA GLN A 115 -4.93 16.28 -29.00
C GLN A 115 -6.08 15.72 -29.80
N ASN A 116 -6.01 14.43 -30.09
CA ASN A 116 -7.04 13.67 -30.81
C ASN A 116 -7.44 14.33 -32.14
N LYS A 117 -6.44 14.80 -32.90
CA LYS A 117 -6.64 15.47 -34.19
C LYS A 117 -5.85 14.81 -35.30
N THR A 118 -6.41 14.75 -36.49
CA THR A 118 -5.67 14.35 -37.70
C THR A 118 -4.70 15.46 -38.11
N VAL A 119 -3.70 15.12 -38.94
CA VAL A 119 -2.78 16.13 -39.49
C VAL A 119 -3.54 17.18 -40.31
N GLU A 120 -4.60 16.80 -41.01
CA GLU A 120 -5.49 17.73 -41.71
C GLU A 120 -6.12 18.75 -40.77
N GLU A 121 -6.70 18.30 -39.66
CA GLU A 121 -7.35 19.17 -38.68
C GLU A 121 -6.35 20.11 -38.00
N ILE A 122 -5.13 19.62 -37.72
CA ILE A 122 -4.06 20.45 -37.14
C ILE A 122 -3.64 21.54 -38.12
N VAL A 123 -3.35 21.18 -39.38
CA VAL A 123 -2.92 22.13 -40.41
C VAL A 123 -4.00 23.18 -40.68
N LYS A 124 -5.27 22.75 -40.82
CA LYS A 124 -6.40 23.67 -40.97
C LYS A 124 -6.58 24.59 -39.75
N ALA A 125 -6.39 24.08 -38.54
CA ALA A 125 -6.46 24.91 -37.33
C ALA A 125 -5.36 25.98 -37.27
N ILE A 126 -4.15 25.68 -37.76
CA ILE A 126 -3.05 26.66 -37.84
C ILE A 126 -3.40 27.75 -38.87
N PHE A 127 -3.89 27.36 -40.05
CA PHE A 127 -4.27 28.31 -41.09
C PHE A 127 -5.45 29.20 -40.67
N ALA A 128 -6.36 28.67 -39.87
CA ALA A 128 -7.52 29.40 -39.33
C ALA A 128 -7.20 30.23 -38.08
N ASP A 129 -5.95 30.25 -37.60
CA ASP A 129 -5.58 31.03 -36.42
C ASP A 129 -5.90 32.53 -36.64
N PRO A 130 -6.56 33.22 -35.67
CA PRO A 130 -6.99 34.61 -35.84
C PRO A 130 -5.88 35.58 -36.26
N VAL A 131 -4.61 35.27 -35.97
CA VAL A 131 -3.48 36.12 -36.40
C VAL A 131 -3.36 36.22 -37.92
N TYR A 132 -3.86 35.22 -38.68
CA TYR A 132 -3.77 35.16 -40.13
C TYR A 132 -5.05 35.64 -40.84
N LYS A 133 -6.06 36.12 -40.10
CA LYS A 133 -7.36 36.54 -40.65
C LYS A 133 -7.26 37.66 -41.71
N GLN A 134 -6.21 38.48 -41.66
CA GLN A 134 -5.97 39.56 -42.62
C GLN A 134 -5.24 39.10 -43.89
N LEU A 135 -4.78 37.84 -43.92
CA LEU A 135 -4.11 37.28 -45.09
C LEU A 135 -5.15 36.80 -46.09
N GLU A 136 -4.89 37.07 -47.37
CA GLU A 136 -5.62 36.49 -48.50
C GLU A 136 -5.12 35.06 -48.71
N ILE A 137 -5.65 34.17 -47.88
CA ILE A 137 -5.48 32.73 -47.99
C ILE A 137 -6.43 32.25 -49.09
N GLY A 138 -5.85 31.70 -50.15
CA GLY A 138 -6.61 31.07 -51.24
C GLY A 138 -7.32 29.79 -50.79
N GLU A 139 -7.96 29.10 -51.73
CA GLU A 139 -8.60 27.82 -51.42
C GLU A 139 -7.57 26.77 -50.99
N VAL A 140 -7.81 26.05 -49.90
CA VAL A 140 -6.95 24.95 -49.44
C VAL A 140 -7.67 23.63 -49.75
N LYS A 141 -7.17 22.90 -50.75
CA LYS A 141 -7.74 21.61 -51.18
C LYS A 141 -6.95 20.46 -50.59
N TRP A 142 -7.60 19.71 -49.70
CA TRP A 142 -7.04 18.50 -49.13
C TRP A 142 -7.43 17.28 -49.97
N LYS A 143 -6.45 16.61 -50.56
CA LYS A 143 -6.59 15.41 -51.40
C LYS A 143 -5.67 14.27 -50.90
N ALA A 144 -5.20 14.33 -49.65
CA ALA A 144 -4.35 13.30 -49.07
C ALA A 144 -5.19 12.19 -48.43
N ASN A 145 -5.45 11.12 -49.18
CA ASN A 145 -6.29 10.00 -48.77
C ASN A 145 -5.82 8.64 -49.30
N ALA A 146 -4.68 8.57 -49.99
CA ALA A 146 -4.11 7.30 -50.46
C ALA A 146 -3.31 6.57 -49.37
N ARG A 147 -2.93 7.27 -48.30
CA ARG A 147 -2.19 6.76 -47.14
C ARG A 147 -3.01 6.91 -45.86
N THR A 148 -2.63 6.15 -44.84
CA THR A 148 -3.32 6.14 -43.54
C THR A 148 -2.75 7.23 -42.65
N HIS A 149 -3.58 8.23 -42.33
CA HIS A 149 -3.22 9.38 -41.46
C HIS A 149 -4.13 9.42 -40.21
N PRO A 150 -3.89 8.55 -39.21
CA PRO A 150 -4.78 8.45 -38.07
C PRO A 150 -4.73 9.72 -37.19
N PRO A 151 -5.80 10.00 -36.42
CA PRO A 151 -5.74 11.03 -35.39
C PRO A 151 -4.58 10.79 -34.43
N ARG A 152 -3.82 11.85 -34.14
CA ARG A 152 -2.73 11.83 -33.17
C ARG A 152 -3.31 12.04 -31.78
N GLU A 153 -3.08 11.10 -30.86
CA GLU A 153 -3.47 11.25 -29.43
C GLU A 153 -2.85 12.52 -28.85
N TYR A 154 -1.58 12.78 -29.18
CA TYR A 154 -0.81 13.93 -28.71
C TYR A 154 0.15 14.40 -29.80
N CYS A 155 0.13 15.69 -30.11
CA CYS A 155 1.06 16.32 -31.06
C CYS A 155 1.36 17.76 -30.63
N VAL A 156 2.64 18.09 -30.54
CA VAL A 156 3.14 19.32 -29.93
C VAL A 156 3.90 20.12 -30.97
N GLN A 157 3.50 21.38 -31.15
CA GLN A 157 4.36 22.40 -31.73
C GLN A 157 5.26 22.89 -30.61
N TYR A 158 6.58 22.74 -30.71
CA TYR A 158 7.50 23.11 -29.63
C TYR A 158 8.65 23.99 -30.14
N ARG A 159 8.65 25.27 -29.73
CA ARG A 159 9.70 26.26 -30.03
C ARG A 159 10.05 26.37 -31.52
N GLU A 160 9.05 26.22 -32.38
CA GLU A 160 9.21 26.24 -33.83
C GLU A 160 8.16 27.14 -34.49
N SER A 161 8.46 27.59 -35.72
CA SER A 161 7.51 28.42 -36.47
C SER A 161 6.27 27.65 -36.88
N ASP A 162 5.15 28.36 -37.11
CA ASP A 162 3.93 27.73 -37.61
C ASP A 162 4.17 27.03 -38.95
N PHE A 163 5.04 27.61 -39.80
CA PHE A 163 5.44 27.00 -41.06
C PHE A 163 6.25 25.71 -40.83
N ASN A 164 7.26 25.76 -39.96
CA ASN A 164 8.10 24.59 -39.67
C ASN A 164 7.25 23.44 -39.13
N PHE A 165 6.29 23.74 -38.25
CA PHE A 165 5.37 22.75 -37.70
C PHE A 165 4.49 22.11 -38.78
N VAL A 166 3.85 22.92 -39.64
CA VAL A 166 3.07 22.39 -40.76
C VAL A 166 3.94 21.56 -41.70
N SER A 167 5.07 22.10 -42.15
CA SER A 167 5.95 21.42 -43.09
C SER A 167 6.48 20.09 -42.57
N ARG A 168 6.97 20.01 -41.33
CA ARG A 168 7.46 18.74 -40.78
C ARG A 168 6.35 17.70 -40.61
N LEU A 169 5.12 18.12 -40.29
CA LEU A 169 3.99 17.19 -40.14
C LEU A 169 3.59 16.61 -41.50
N LEU A 170 3.55 17.45 -42.53
CA LEU A 170 3.28 17.02 -43.90
C LEU A 170 4.39 16.07 -44.39
N GLU A 171 5.66 16.41 -44.17
CA GLU A 171 6.81 15.55 -44.51
C GLU A 171 6.83 14.22 -43.73
N ASP A 172 6.45 14.24 -42.45
CA ASP A 172 6.36 13.04 -41.60
C ASP A 172 5.21 12.10 -42.02
N GLU A 173 4.14 12.63 -42.62
CA GLU A 173 3.05 11.83 -43.18
C GLU A 173 3.25 11.48 -44.68
N GLY A 174 4.21 12.12 -45.35
CA GLY A 174 4.40 11.97 -46.79
C GLY A 174 3.43 12.79 -47.65
N ILE A 175 2.76 13.77 -47.05
CA ILE A 175 1.87 14.71 -47.71
C ILE A 175 2.72 15.84 -48.27
N TYR A 176 2.54 16.16 -49.53
CA TYR A 176 3.20 17.30 -50.18
C TYR A 176 2.17 18.28 -50.71
N TYR A 177 2.64 19.45 -51.12
CA TYR A 177 1.77 20.51 -51.61
C TYR A 177 2.35 21.24 -52.81
N TRP A 178 1.49 21.93 -53.56
CA TRP A 178 1.88 22.96 -54.51
C TRP A 178 0.78 24.01 -54.61
N PHE A 179 1.13 25.15 -55.20
CA PHE A 179 0.18 26.21 -55.50
C PHE A 179 -0.33 26.05 -56.93
N GLN A 180 -1.64 25.88 -57.07
CA GLN A 180 -2.34 25.77 -58.35
C GLN A 180 -3.06 27.09 -58.63
N ASP A 181 -2.64 27.77 -59.69
CA ASP A 181 -3.37 28.93 -60.22
C ASP A 181 -4.49 28.47 -61.17
N THR A 182 -5.73 28.84 -60.84
CA THR A 182 -6.91 28.68 -61.71
C THR A 182 -7.62 30.02 -61.81
N ASP A 183 -7.68 30.59 -63.01
CA ASP A 183 -8.36 31.87 -63.28
C ASP A 183 -7.89 33.05 -62.42
N GLY A 184 -6.59 33.09 -62.07
CA GLY A 184 -6.01 34.15 -61.23
C GLY A 184 -6.27 33.97 -59.74
N LYS A 185 -6.88 32.86 -59.34
CA LYS A 185 -7.04 32.46 -57.93
C LYS A 185 -6.11 31.30 -57.64
N GLU A 186 -5.17 31.56 -56.73
CA GLU A 186 -4.23 30.57 -56.24
C GLU A 186 -4.91 29.66 -55.20
N ALA A 187 -4.76 28.34 -55.36
CA ALA A 187 -5.19 27.32 -54.40
C ALA A 187 -3.98 26.51 -53.91
N LEU A 188 -3.91 26.23 -52.61
CA LEU A 188 -2.94 25.30 -52.04
C LEU A 188 -3.50 23.89 -52.13
N ILE A 189 -2.88 23.03 -52.92
CA ILE A 189 -3.27 21.62 -53.05
C ILE A 189 -2.37 20.80 -52.14
N LEU A 190 -2.94 20.00 -51.24
CA LEU A 190 -2.21 19.05 -50.40
C LEU A 190 -2.62 17.62 -50.80
N THR A 191 -1.66 16.74 -51.05
CA THR A 191 -1.92 15.38 -51.53
C THR A 191 -0.84 14.40 -51.08
N ASP A 192 -1.16 13.12 -51.14
CA ASP A 192 -0.26 11.97 -50.98
C ASP A 192 -0.34 11.01 -52.19
N THR A 193 -1.06 11.40 -53.24
CA THR A 193 -1.39 10.54 -54.39
C THR A 193 -1.05 11.18 -55.73
N PRO A 194 -0.47 10.42 -56.68
CA PRO A 194 -0.27 10.86 -58.06
C PRO A 194 -1.57 11.23 -58.79
N ALA A 195 -2.71 10.66 -58.37
CA ALA A 195 -4.01 10.89 -59.00
C ALA A 195 -4.58 12.31 -58.80
N ALA A 196 -3.96 13.12 -57.93
CA ALA A 196 -4.39 14.49 -57.68
C ALA A 196 -3.89 15.51 -58.70
N HIS A 197 -2.99 15.09 -59.60
CA HIS A 197 -2.34 15.94 -60.60
C HIS A 197 -3.08 15.95 -61.93
N ASP A 198 -3.14 17.13 -62.56
CA ASP A 198 -3.80 17.36 -63.83
C ASP A 198 -2.82 17.92 -64.87
N SER A 199 -3.14 17.75 -66.15
CA SER A 199 -2.42 18.42 -67.23
C SER A 199 -2.83 19.89 -67.34
N VAL A 200 -1.96 20.70 -67.91
CA VAL A 200 -2.22 22.13 -68.14
C VAL A 200 -2.58 22.37 -69.59
N ALA A 201 -3.64 23.14 -69.82
CA ALA A 201 -4.09 23.51 -71.16
C ALA A 201 -2.97 24.15 -72.02
N GLY A 202 -2.69 23.55 -73.17
CA GLY A 202 -1.61 23.96 -74.09
C GLY A 202 -0.22 23.48 -73.69
N CYS A 203 -0.11 22.60 -72.69
CA CYS A 203 1.13 22.01 -72.19
C CYS A 203 0.94 20.52 -71.82
N GLU A 204 -0.10 19.88 -72.34
CA GLU A 204 -0.40 18.47 -72.10
C GLU A 204 0.67 17.57 -72.73
N SER A 205 1.24 18.02 -73.85
CA SER A 205 2.29 17.32 -74.58
C SER A 205 3.25 18.32 -75.20
N LEU A 206 4.56 18.13 -75.00
CA LEU A 206 5.60 18.95 -75.63
C LEU A 206 6.55 18.07 -76.47
N PRO A 207 6.92 18.49 -77.69
CA PRO A 207 7.93 17.81 -78.49
C PRO A 207 9.34 18.10 -77.95
N TYR A 208 10.21 17.09 -77.98
CA TYR A 208 11.65 17.23 -77.75
C TYR A 208 12.38 17.64 -79.03
N GLY A 209 13.35 18.53 -78.88
CA GLY A 209 14.23 19.01 -79.94
C GLY A 209 13.91 20.44 -80.34
N ALA A 210 14.95 21.28 -80.36
CA ALA A 210 14.89 22.56 -81.02
C ALA A 210 14.68 22.31 -82.51
N VAL A 211 13.55 22.71 -83.06
CA VAL A 211 13.48 22.82 -84.52
C VAL A 211 14.41 23.99 -84.87
N MET A 212 15.61 23.72 -85.39
CA MET A 212 16.38 24.77 -86.07
C MET A 212 15.46 25.33 -87.15
N ASN A 213 15.14 26.64 -87.06
CA ASN A 213 14.12 27.33 -87.86
C ASN A 213 12.65 26.99 -87.55
N ALA A 214 12.31 26.58 -86.30
CA ALA A 214 10.90 26.57 -85.86
C ALA A 214 10.27 27.95 -86.05
N ALA A 215 9.02 27.98 -86.50
CA ALA A 215 8.21 29.17 -86.32
C ALA A 215 8.23 29.56 -84.82
N PRO A 216 8.39 30.85 -84.46
CA PRO A 216 8.49 31.33 -83.07
C PRO A 216 7.35 30.96 -82.12
N ALA A 217 6.32 30.25 -82.60
CA ALA A 217 5.05 30.01 -81.94
C ALA A 217 4.87 28.58 -81.35
N ILE A 218 5.87 27.70 -81.43
CA ILE A 218 5.76 26.33 -80.89
C ILE A 218 6.51 26.21 -79.55
N ASP A 219 5.82 25.73 -78.52
CA ASP A 219 6.42 25.33 -77.24
C ASP A 219 7.12 23.96 -77.41
N TYR A 220 8.36 23.82 -76.96
CA TYR A 220 9.16 22.61 -77.07
C TYR A 220 10.10 22.42 -75.87
N VAL A 221 10.57 21.19 -75.70
CA VAL A 221 11.64 20.84 -74.75
C VAL A 221 12.97 20.87 -75.50
N SER A 222 13.85 21.81 -75.15
CA SER A 222 15.15 22.02 -75.80
C SER A 222 16.24 21.10 -75.26
N GLU A 223 16.20 20.76 -73.98
CA GLU A 223 17.13 19.85 -73.31
C GLU A 223 16.33 18.85 -72.47
N TRP A 224 16.79 17.58 -72.45
CA TRP A 224 16.20 16.51 -71.65
C TRP A 224 17.33 15.60 -71.14
N ARG A 225 17.48 15.50 -69.82
CA ARG A 225 18.51 14.73 -69.14
C ARG A 225 17.85 13.80 -68.15
N VAL A 226 17.70 12.53 -68.51
CA VAL A 226 17.20 11.49 -67.60
C VAL A 226 18.36 10.90 -66.81
N ASN A 227 18.20 10.84 -65.50
CA ASN A 227 19.21 10.36 -64.57
C ASN A 227 18.72 9.09 -63.87
N HIS A 228 19.65 8.18 -63.58
CA HIS A 228 19.43 7.02 -62.73
C HIS A 228 20.50 6.92 -61.65
N MET A 229 20.10 6.65 -60.40
CA MET A 229 21.00 6.56 -59.24
C MET A 229 20.64 5.36 -58.36
N ILE A 230 21.64 4.77 -57.68
CA ILE A 230 21.42 3.74 -56.66
C ILE A 230 20.92 4.44 -55.39
N GLU A 231 19.77 4.01 -54.87
CA GLU A 231 19.19 4.46 -53.60
C GLU A 231 18.87 3.27 -52.68
N THR A 232 18.57 3.57 -51.40
CA THR A 232 18.06 2.57 -50.47
C THR A 232 16.73 2.01 -50.96
N ARG A 233 16.73 0.70 -51.18
CA ARG A 233 15.55 -0.04 -51.65
C ARG A 233 14.66 -0.54 -50.51
N ASN A 234 15.27 -1.08 -49.45
CA ASN A 234 14.52 -1.68 -48.35
C ASN A 234 14.47 -0.73 -47.16
N TRP A 235 13.26 -0.46 -46.67
CA TRP A 235 13.03 0.40 -45.51
C TRP A 235 12.35 -0.41 -44.42
N LEU A 236 13.02 -0.53 -43.27
CA LEU A 236 12.50 -1.18 -42.07
C LEU A 236 12.29 -0.13 -40.97
N LEU A 237 11.08 -0.10 -40.43
CA LEU A 237 10.74 0.72 -39.28
C LEU A 237 10.25 -0.18 -38.15
N THR A 238 10.47 0.24 -36.91
CA THR A 238 9.85 -0.39 -35.74
C THR A 238 9.55 0.64 -34.65
N ASP A 239 8.69 0.28 -33.70
CA ASP A 239 8.33 1.11 -32.56
C ASP A 239 7.91 0.22 -31.37
N TYR A 240 7.53 0.83 -30.25
CA TYR A 240 7.08 0.13 -29.05
C TYR A 240 5.75 0.68 -28.53
N ASP A 241 4.76 -0.21 -28.37
CA ASP A 241 3.48 0.09 -27.71
C ASP A 241 3.41 -0.60 -26.35
N PHE A 242 3.48 0.18 -25.27
CA PHE A 242 3.39 -0.36 -23.91
C PHE A 242 2.01 -0.97 -23.58
N LYS A 243 0.94 -0.62 -24.30
CA LYS A 243 -0.39 -1.22 -24.12
C LYS A 243 -0.44 -2.64 -24.71
N HIS A 244 0.40 -2.92 -25.71
CA HIS A 244 0.54 -4.22 -26.37
C HIS A 244 2.02 -4.60 -26.54
N PRO A 245 2.78 -4.82 -25.44
CA PRO A 245 4.25 -4.86 -25.45
C PRO A 245 4.85 -6.02 -26.25
N SER A 246 4.08 -7.06 -26.54
CA SER A 246 4.51 -8.22 -27.35
C SER A 246 4.07 -8.12 -28.82
N ARG A 247 3.37 -7.05 -29.22
CA ARG A 247 2.93 -6.87 -30.61
C ARG A 247 4.14 -6.58 -31.50
N ALA A 248 4.33 -7.38 -32.54
CA ALA A 248 5.35 -7.11 -33.54
C ALA A 248 4.98 -5.86 -34.36
N LEU A 249 5.74 -4.78 -34.16
CA LEU A 249 5.55 -3.50 -34.85
C LEU A 249 6.55 -3.27 -35.99
N GLN A 250 7.49 -4.19 -36.22
CA GLN A 250 8.40 -4.07 -37.36
C GLN A 250 7.62 -4.11 -38.68
N LYS A 251 7.84 -3.11 -39.53
CA LYS A 251 7.23 -2.99 -40.86
C LYS A 251 8.29 -2.72 -41.90
N GLN A 252 8.11 -3.34 -43.06
CA GLN A 252 9.02 -3.23 -44.19
C GLN A 252 8.28 -2.68 -45.40
N ALA A 253 8.95 -1.83 -46.15
CA ALA A 253 8.55 -1.44 -47.50
C ALA A 253 9.73 -1.55 -48.46
N VAL A 254 9.44 -1.87 -49.72
CA VAL A 254 10.43 -2.04 -50.79
C VAL A 254 10.13 -1.03 -51.88
N LYS A 255 11.07 -0.11 -52.11
CA LYS A 255 11.01 0.84 -53.23
C LYS A 255 11.12 0.09 -54.55
N GLN A 256 10.21 0.37 -55.48
CA GLN A 256 10.22 -0.29 -56.79
C GLN A 256 11.27 0.37 -57.69
N MET A 257 12.45 -0.23 -57.78
CA MET A 257 13.58 0.23 -58.59
C MET A 257 13.99 -0.86 -59.58
N PRO A 258 13.50 -0.84 -60.84
CA PRO A 258 13.83 -1.85 -61.84
C PRO A 258 15.34 -1.91 -62.14
N GLY A 259 15.93 -3.11 -62.13
CA GLY A 259 17.36 -3.31 -62.42
C GLY A 259 18.28 -3.24 -61.20
N PHE A 260 17.76 -3.04 -60.00
CA PHE A 260 18.53 -2.90 -58.76
C PHE A 260 18.45 -4.14 -57.83
N ASP A 261 18.13 -5.32 -58.36
CA ASP A 261 17.97 -6.55 -57.54
C ASP A 261 19.26 -7.01 -56.88
N ALA A 262 20.41 -6.75 -57.51
CA ALA A 262 21.74 -7.06 -56.96
C ALA A 262 22.08 -6.29 -55.67
N PHE A 263 21.37 -5.18 -55.40
CA PHE A 263 21.55 -4.34 -54.21
C PHE A 263 20.40 -4.48 -53.20
N SER A 264 19.61 -5.55 -53.32
CA SER A 264 18.48 -5.83 -52.42
C SER A 264 18.87 -6.06 -50.95
N GLY A 265 20.15 -6.21 -50.63
CA GLY A 265 20.65 -6.24 -49.24
C GLY A 265 20.87 -4.85 -48.61
N LEU A 266 20.78 -3.75 -49.37
CA LEU A 266 20.94 -2.40 -48.85
C LEU A 266 19.65 -1.94 -48.18
N GLU A 267 19.67 -1.96 -46.85
CA GLU A 267 18.54 -1.64 -45.97
C GLU A 267 18.78 -0.35 -45.19
N HIS A 268 17.70 0.42 -45.01
CA HIS A 268 17.62 1.49 -44.02
C HIS A 268 16.69 1.06 -42.89
N PHE A 269 17.25 0.99 -41.68
CA PHE A 269 16.51 0.68 -40.46
C PHE A 269 16.41 1.93 -39.59
N ASP A 270 15.22 2.24 -39.07
CA ASP A 270 14.99 3.38 -38.19
C ASP A 270 14.09 3.03 -36.98
N TYR A 271 14.42 3.62 -35.83
CA TYR A 271 13.66 3.58 -34.57
C TYR A 271 13.80 4.92 -33.85
N PRO A 272 12.70 5.53 -33.36
CA PRO A 272 11.32 5.05 -33.40
C PRO A 272 10.59 5.39 -34.70
N GLY A 273 9.70 4.50 -35.16
CA GLY A 273 8.94 4.65 -36.40
C GLY A 273 7.78 5.66 -36.37
N GLY A 274 7.31 6.07 -35.18
CA GLY A 274 6.25 7.07 -35.03
C GLY A 274 4.83 6.50 -35.11
N TYR A 275 4.62 5.24 -34.72
CA TYR A 275 3.31 4.57 -34.78
C TYR A 275 3.13 3.53 -33.68
N ALA A 276 1.88 3.30 -33.27
CA ALA A 276 1.51 2.22 -32.34
C ALA A 276 0.64 1.13 -33.01
N ASP A 277 0.08 1.43 -34.20
CA ASP A 277 -0.72 0.49 -34.97
C ASP A 277 0.01 -0.01 -36.22
N ALA A 278 -0.22 -1.29 -36.55
CA ALA A 278 0.42 -1.98 -37.65
C ALA A 278 0.08 -1.38 -39.03
N ASN A 279 -1.15 -0.92 -39.26
CA ASN A 279 -1.57 -0.38 -40.56
C ASN A 279 -0.96 1.00 -40.79
N HIS A 280 -0.86 1.82 -39.73
CA HIS A 280 -0.15 3.09 -39.81
C HIS A 280 1.36 2.86 -40.02
N GLY A 281 1.95 1.86 -39.37
CA GLY A 281 3.36 1.49 -39.58
C GLY A 281 3.66 1.05 -41.02
N GLU A 282 2.77 0.28 -41.65
CA GLU A 282 2.92 -0.11 -43.07
C GLU A 282 2.84 1.12 -44.00
N SER A 283 1.87 2.01 -43.74
CA SER A 283 1.74 3.29 -44.45
C SER A 283 3.01 4.14 -44.31
N ARG A 284 3.58 4.24 -43.10
CA ARG A 284 4.82 4.98 -42.84
C ARG A 284 6.03 4.36 -43.51
N ALA A 285 6.20 3.04 -43.46
CA ALA A 285 7.30 2.36 -44.15
C ALA A 285 7.24 2.65 -45.66
N LYS A 286 6.03 2.60 -46.26
CA LYS A 286 5.82 2.97 -47.66
C LYS A 286 6.13 4.45 -47.92
N THR A 287 5.73 5.35 -47.01
CA THR A 287 6.10 6.77 -47.08
C THR A 287 7.61 6.97 -47.12
N ARG A 288 8.37 6.26 -46.28
CA ARG A 288 9.83 6.36 -46.25
C ARG A 288 10.47 5.81 -47.52
N ALA A 289 9.96 4.70 -48.05
CA ALA A 289 10.43 4.17 -49.34
C ALA A 289 10.16 5.12 -50.52
N ASP A 290 9.04 5.83 -50.50
CA ASP A 290 8.65 6.80 -51.53
C ASP A 290 9.26 8.20 -51.30
N GLU A 291 10.01 8.40 -50.20
CA GLU A 291 10.58 9.68 -49.80
C GLU A 291 11.61 10.15 -50.84
N TRP A 292 11.51 11.42 -51.20
CA TRP A 292 12.48 12.09 -52.04
C TRP A 292 13.80 12.22 -51.28
N LEU A 293 14.93 11.96 -51.92
CA LEU A 293 16.22 12.11 -51.25
C LEU A 293 16.50 13.60 -51.01
N VAL A 294 16.88 13.95 -49.79
CA VAL A 294 17.63 15.19 -49.53
C VAL A 294 18.91 14.81 -48.82
N GLU A 295 20.03 15.22 -49.42
CA GLU A 295 21.38 15.30 -48.85
C GLU A 295 21.72 14.20 -47.84
N GLY A 296 22.31 13.10 -48.34
CA GLY A 296 22.97 12.09 -47.53
C GLY A 296 24.15 11.39 -48.21
N GLY A 297 24.47 11.78 -49.45
CA GLY A 297 25.69 11.33 -50.15
C GLY A 297 26.93 12.06 -49.65
N ALA A 298 28.10 11.62 -50.09
CA ALA A 298 29.31 12.42 -49.96
C ALA A 298 29.02 13.82 -50.54
N SER A 299 29.56 14.88 -49.94
CA SER A 299 29.28 16.29 -50.30
C SER A 299 29.60 16.68 -51.76
N ALA A 300 29.98 15.72 -52.61
CA ALA A 300 30.28 15.85 -54.02
C ALA A 300 29.27 15.13 -54.94
N ASP A 301 28.35 14.34 -54.40
CA ASP A 301 27.35 13.62 -55.20
C ASP A 301 26.19 14.56 -55.60
N PRO A 302 25.65 14.43 -56.83
CA PRO A 302 24.58 15.29 -57.29
C PRO A 302 23.25 14.96 -56.59
N ASP A 303 22.48 15.99 -56.22
CA ASP A 303 21.15 15.90 -55.59
C ASP A 303 20.07 15.39 -56.57
N ILE A 304 20.21 14.16 -57.01
CA ILE A 304 19.38 13.57 -58.05
C ILE A 304 18.79 12.27 -57.55
N ASN A 305 17.48 12.10 -57.73
CA ASN A 305 16.81 10.86 -57.38
C ASN A 305 17.06 9.73 -58.39
N TRP A 306 16.78 8.50 -57.95
CA TRP A 306 17.01 7.26 -58.71
C TRP A 306 16.39 7.24 -60.11
N HIS A 307 15.34 8.05 -60.36
CA HIS A 307 14.73 8.22 -61.67
C HIS A 307 14.08 9.61 -61.76
N GLN A 308 14.85 10.59 -62.23
CA GLN A 308 14.44 11.97 -62.44
C GLN A 308 14.94 12.45 -63.80
N ALA A 309 14.11 13.24 -64.48
CA ALA A 309 14.52 13.97 -65.66
C ALA A 309 14.62 15.47 -65.37
N ASP A 310 15.72 16.09 -65.80
CA ASP A 310 15.89 17.54 -65.83
C ASP A 310 15.81 18.05 -67.26
N ALA A 311 15.06 19.12 -67.45
CA ALA A 311 14.67 19.58 -68.76
C ALA A 311 14.65 21.10 -68.87
N ARG A 312 14.77 21.59 -70.09
CA ARG A 312 14.72 23.01 -70.45
C ARG A 312 13.67 23.23 -71.53
N THR A 313 12.89 24.29 -71.42
CA THR A 313 11.79 24.59 -72.35
C THR A 313 11.58 26.09 -72.52
N ASN A 314 11.11 26.49 -73.70
CA ASN A 314 10.60 27.84 -73.96
C ASN A 314 9.12 28.00 -73.53
N SER A 315 8.47 26.94 -73.07
CA SER A 315 7.06 26.99 -72.71
C SER A 315 6.79 27.87 -71.49
N LYS A 316 5.87 28.81 -71.67
CA LYS A 316 5.36 29.69 -70.61
C LYS A 316 4.37 28.97 -69.67
N ARG A 317 3.95 27.76 -70.04
CA ARG A 317 2.82 27.03 -69.42
C ARG A 317 3.23 25.94 -68.43
N VAL A 318 4.45 25.40 -68.55
CA VAL A 318 4.99 24.36 -67.66
C VAL A 318 4.98 24.82 -66.20
N ARG A 319 4.40 24.03 -65.30
CA ARG A 319 4.28 24.40 -63.89
C ARG A 319 4.48 23.18 -63.00
N THR A 320 5.02 23.43 -61.82
CA THR A 320 5.15 22.42 -60.77
C THR A 320 3.77 21.83 -60.42
N GLY A 321 3.69 20.51 -60.32
CA GLY A 321 2.47 19.76 -60.06
C GLY A 321 1.63 19.45 -61.30
N ALA A 322 2.05 19.84 -62.50
CA ALA A 322 1.37 19.48 -63.74
C ALA A 322 1.85 18.16 -64.33
N LEU A 323 0.94 17.46 -65.00
CA LEU A 323 1.28 16.34 -65.88
C LEU A 323 1.66 16.85 -67.27
N LEU A 324 2.77 16.35 -67.81
CA LEU A 324 3.32 16.70 -69.11
C LEU A 324 3.77 15.44 -69.85
N LYS A 325 3.29 15.22 -71.08
CA LYS A 325 3.78 14.15 -71.95
C LYS A 325 4.94 14.63 -72.81
N LEU A 326 6.10 13.95 -72.71
CA LEU A 326 7.20 14.19 -73.65
C LEU A 326 6.93 13.41 -74.94
N THR A 327 7.19 14.03 -76.09
CA THR A 327 7.05 13.39 -77.41
C THR A 327 8.24 13.68 -78.29
N ARG A 328 8.46 12.85 -79.33
CA ARG A 328 9.57 13.00 -80.30
C ARG A 328 10.98 12.94 -79.70
N HIS A 329 11.14 12.43 -78.47
CA HIS A 329 12.47 12.17 -77.92
C HIS A 329 13.10 10.95 -78.63
N PRO A 330 14.38 10.99 -79.04
CA PRO A 330 15.04 9.89 -79.77
C PRO A 330 15.02 8.56 -79.03
N ARG A 331 15.06 8.60 -77.69
CA ARG A 331 14.92 7.43 -76.82
C ARG A 331 13.44 7.15 -76.60
N ALA A 332 12.93 6.04 -77.14
CA ALA A 332 11.51 5.71 -77.18
C ALA A 332 10.83 5.64 -75.79
N ASP A 333 11.51 5.06 -74.81
CA ASP A 333 11.02 4.92 -73.42
C ASP A 333 10.80 6.27 -72.71
N GLN A 334 11.45 7.35 -73.17
CA GLN A 334 11.25 8.70 -72.62
C GLN A 334 9.99 9.39 -73.15
N ASN A 335 9.30 8.82 -74.14
CA ASN A 335 8.08 9.43 -74.71
C ASN A 335 6.83 9.07 -73.88
N THR A 336 6.90 9.30 -72.57
CA THR A 336 5.85 8.97 -71.59
C THR A 336 5.30 10.24 -70.92
N GLN A 337 4.34 10.06 -70.02
CA GLN A 337 3.80 11.13 -69.18
C GLN A 337 4.63 11.29 -67.91
N TYR A 338 4.97 12.54 -67.60
CA TYR A 338 5.75 12.91 -66.44
C TYR A 338 4.98 13.85 -65.52
N LEU A 339 5.22 13.75 -64.23
CA LEU A 339 4.84 14.74 -63.22
C LEU A 339 5.98 15.74 -63.05
N VAL A 340 5.70 17.03 -63.30
CA VAL A 340 6.67 18.11 -63.09
C VAL A 340 6.84 18.37 -61.59
N THR A 341 7.99 18.04 -61.03
CA THR A 341 8.28 18.13 -59.59
C THR A 341 8.89 19.48 -59.18
N ARG A 342 9.57 20.16 -60.11
CA ARG A 342 10.18 21.48 -59.90
C ARG A 342 10.12 22.32 -61.17
N THR A 343 9.98 23.63 -61.02
CA THR A 343 10.15 24.62 -62.10
C THR A 343 11.00 25.79 -61.63
N GLN A 344 11.78 26.37 -62.55
CA GLN A 344 12.55 27.58 -62.39
C GLN A 344 12.43 28.41 -63.66
N TYR A 345 11.77 29.55 -63.54
CA TYR A 345 11.55 30.52 -64.61
C TYR A 345 12.57 31.65 -64.54
N GLU A 346 13.11 32.03 -65.70
CA GLU A 346 13.75 33.32 -65.92
C GLU A 346 12.99 34.05 -67.03
N ILE A 347 12.48 35.24 -66.71
CA ILE A 347 11.73 36.09 -67.62
C ILE A 347 12.39 37.46 -67.63
N ASP A 348 12.82 37.92 -68.79
CA ASP A 348 13.44 39.23 -68.99
C ASP A 348 12.71 39.96 -70.12
N LEU A 349 12.31 41.21 -69.88
CA LEU A 349 11.88 42.09 -70.96
C LEU A 349 13.09 42.73 -71.63
N ALA A 350 12.95 43.03 -72.93
CA ALA A 350 13.82 43.96 -73.61
C ALA A 350 13.84 45.29 -72.86
N ASP A 351 14.99 45.96 -72.84
CA ASP A 351 15.14 47.20 -72.09
C ASP A 351 14.11 48.26 -72.51
N TYR A 352 13.59 48.98 -71.52
CA TYR A 352 12.68 50.11 -71.74
C TYR A 352 13.33 51.28 -72.49
N GLU A 353 14.66 51.26 -72.59
CA GLU A 353 15.48 52.17 -73.39
C GLU A 353 16.21 51.36 -74.47
N ALA A 354 16.24 51.86 -75.70
CA ALA A 354 16.97 51.23 -76.79
C ALA A 354 18.48 51.42 -76.56
N PHE A 355 19.16 50.39 -76.04
CA PHE A 355 20.62 50.29 -76.09
C PHE A 355 21.06 49.72 -77.45
N ASP A 356 22.27 50.06 -77.90
CA ASP A 356 22.82 49.55 -79.16
C ASP A 356 23.10 48.04 -79.03
N GLY A 357 22.20 47.23 -79.60
CA GLY A 357 22.15 45.78 -79.48
C GLY A 357 20.71 45.30 -79.30
N ALA A 358 20.18 44.57 -80.28
CA ALA A 358 18.82 44.04 -80.24
C ALA A 358 18.64 43.03 -79.09
N GLN A 359 18.19 43.48 -77.92
CA GLN A 359 17.70 42.59 -76.87
C GLN A 359 16.23 42.24 -77.14
N SER A 360 15.93 40.96 -77.31
CA SER A 360 14.57 40.44 -77.39
C SER A 360 14.09 39.99 -76.00
N ASN A 361 12.78 40.03 -75.76
CA ASN A 361 12.19 39.43 -74.56
C ASN A 361 12.61 37.94 -74.44
N ARG A 362 13.02 37.53 -73.24
CA ARG A 362 13.44 36.16 -72.94
C ARG A 362 12.46 35.54 -71.94
N CYS A 363 12.00 34.32 -72.20
CA CYS A 363 11.24 33.52 -71.23
C CYS A 363 11.70 32.08 -71.34
N GLU A 364 12.26 31.57 -70.25
CA GLU A 364 12.83 30.24 -70.20
C GLU A 364 12.47 29.54 -68.90
N CYS A 365 12.24 28.24 -69.00
CA CYS A 365 11.91 27.39 -67.86
C CYS A 365 12.83 26.17 -67.81
N TRP A 366 13.49 25.99 -66.67
CA TRP A 366 14.09 24.73 -66.28
C TRP A 366 13.11 23.99 -65.40
N PHE A 367 12.90 22.70 -65.65
CA PHE A 367 12.01 21.88 -64.86
C PHE A 367 12.58 20.49 -64.61
N SER A 368 12.23 19.94 -63.47
CA SER A 368 12.49 18.54 -63.13
C SER A 368 11.19 17.77 -63.16
N ALA A 369 11.24 16.51 -63.57
CA ALA A 369 10.06 15.67 -63.68
C ALA A 369 10.36 14.19 -63.39
N ILE A 370 9.35 13.45 -62.96
CA ILE A 370 9.39 12.01 -62.74
C ILE A 370 8.32 11.32 -63.56
N ASP A 371 8.44 10.01 -63.80
CA ASP A 371 7.35 9.26 -64.43
C ASP A 371 6.06 9.48 -63.62
N ALA A 372 4.95 9.81 -64.28
CA ALA A 372 3.69 10.13 -63.61
C ALA A 372 3.13 8.97 -62.76
N LYS A 373 3.58 7.74 -62.99
CA LYS A 373 3.21 6.55 -62.20
C LYS A 373 4.05 6.39 -60.93
N GLN A 374 5.20 7.07 -60.85
CA GLN A 374 6.08 6.98 -59.70
C GLN A 374 5.45 7.71 -58.51
N PRO A 375 5.38 7.09 -57.32
CA PRO A 375 4.94 7.79 -56.13
C PRO A 375 5.93 8.88 -55.72
N PHE A 376 5.43 9.92 -55.08
CA PHE A 376 6.22 11.02 -54.54
C PHE A 376 5.84 11.25 -53.08
N ALA A 377 6.84 11.29 -52.20
CA ALA A 377 6.72 11.85 -50.86
C ALA A 377 7.84 12.90 -50.67
N PRO A 378 7.57 14.03 -50.00
CA PRO A 378 8.56 15.07 -49.84
C PRO A 378 9.64 14.63 -48.84
N ALA A 379 10.88 15.05 -49.08
CA ALA A 379 11.97 14.80 -48.15
C ALA A 379 11.76 15.51 -46.80
N ARG A 380 12.14 14.88 -45.70
CA ARG A 380 12.10 15.43 -44.33
C ARG A 380 13.26 16.39 -44.05
N VAL A 381 13.23 17.56 -44.68
CA VAL A 381 14.23 18.63 -44.47
C VAL A 381 13.88 19.56 -43.34
N THR A 382 12.59 19.61 -42.99
CA THR A 382 12.10 20.52 -41.97
C THR A 382 12.46 19.96 -40.60
N ARG A 383 13.32 20.69 -39.87
CA ARG A 383 13.87 20.22 -38.59
C ARG A 383 12.74 19.90 -37.61
N LYS A 384 12.68 18.65 -37.15
CA LYS A 384 11.82 18.25 -36.03
C LYS A 384 12.35 18.88 -34.73
N PRO A 385 11.48 19.49 -33.90
CA PRO A 385 11.92 20.01 -32.61
C PRO A 385 12.44 18.90 -31.71
N PHE A 386 13.43 19.24 -30.90
CA PHE A 386 14.08 18.34 -29.95
C PHE A 386 14.09 18.99 -28.56
N VAL A 387 13.57 18.29 -27.56
CA VAL A 387 13.65 18.73 -26.17
C VAL A 387 15.00 18.33 -25.60
N GLN A 388 15.84 19.32 -25.31
CA GLN A 388 17.24 19.10 -24.95
C GLN A 388 17.45 18.40 -23.59
N GLY A 389 16.43 18.36 -22.74
CA GLY A 389 16.50 17.75 -21.43
C GLY A 389 15.15 17.83 -20.71
N PRO A 390 15.06 17.22 -19.52
CA PRO A 390 13.81 17.17 -18.78
C PRO A 390 13.32 18.56 -18.36
N GLN A 391 12.02 18.69 -18.21
CA GLN A 391 11.33 19.90 -17.75
C GLN A 391 10.47 19.55 -16.54
N THR A 392 10.05 20.54 -15.77
CA THR A 392 9.01 20.32 -14.75
C THR A 392 7.63 20.70 -15.27
N ALA A 393 6.61 20.05 -14.73
CA ALA A 393 5.20 20.30 -15.03
C ALA A 393 4.35 20.05 -13.78
N VAL A 394 3.14 20.60 -13.75
CA VAL A 394 2.20 20.40 -12.63
C VAL A 394 1.19 19.34 -12.99
N VAL A 395 0.94 18.39 -12.10
CA VAL A 395 -0.08 17.35 -12.29
C VAL A 395 -1.48 17.95 -12.22
N VAL A 396 -2.35 17.58 -13.15
CA VAL A 396 -3.71 18.14 -13.31
C VAL A 396 -4.74 17.06 -13.61
N GLY A 397 -6.01 17.41 -13.53
CA GLY A 397 -7.16 16.53 -13.73
C GLY A 397 -8.47 17.29 -13.47
N PRO A 398 -9.61 16.58 -13.34
CA PRO A 398 -10.91 17.19 -13.17
C PRO A 398 -11.03 17.86 -11.79
N GLY A 399 -11.77 18.97 -11.73
CA GLY A 399 -12.00 19.70 -10.49
C GLY A 399 -12.75 18.86 -9.43
N GLY A 400 -12.34 18.97 -8.16
CA GLY A 400 -12.98 18.29 -7.02
C GLY A 400 -12.44 16.89 -6.68
N ASP A 401 -11.50 16.36 -7.48
CA ASP A 401 -10.69 15.21 -7.13
C ASP A 401 -9.33 15.64 -6.51
N GLU A 402 -8.59 14.71 -5.92
CA GLU A 402 -7.17 14.89 -5.54
C GLU A 402 -6.22 14.07 -6.43
N ILE A 403 -6.73 12.98 -7.01
CA ILE A 403 -5.96 11.99 -7.77
C ILE A 403 -6.72 11.70 -9.06
N HIS A 404 -6.04 11.85 -10.20
CA HIS A 404 -6.58 11.51 -11.51
C HIS A 404 -5.60 10.60 -12.24
N THR A 405 -5.91 9.30 -12.29
CA THR A 405 -5.05 8.27 -12.88
C THR A 405 -5.87 7.27 -13.69
N ASP A 406 -5.22 6.61 -14.63
CA ASP A 406 -5.79 5.52 -15.42
C ASP A 406 -5.28 4.13 -14.96
N PRO A 407 -5.74 3.01 -15.56
CA PRO A 407 -5.32 1.65 -15.17
C PRO A 407 -3.81 1.36 -15.25
N TYR A 408 -3.03 2.21 -15.93
CA TYR A 408 -1.58 2.07 -16.05
C TYR A 408 -0.81 2.96 -15.06
N GLY A 409 -1.51 3.65 -14.14
CA GLY A 409 -0.88 4.57 -13.18
C GLY A 409 -0.38 5.86 -13.85
N ARG A 410 -0.92 6.23 -15.01
CA ARG A 410 -0.54 7.45 -15.74
C ARG A 410 -1.27 8.66 -15.16
N VAL A 411 -0.68 9.84 -15.29
CA VAL A 411 -1.31 11.11 -14.89
C VAL A 411 -1.27 12.09 -16.06
N LYS A 412 -2.01 13.19 -15.94
CA LYS A 412 -1.96 14.32 -16.87
C LYS A 412 -1.25 15.50 -16.23
N VAL A 413 -0.63 16.36 -17.03
CA VAL A 413 0.13 17.51 -16.56
C VAL A 413 -0.19 18.77 -17.36
N GLN A 414 0.04 19.93 -16.76
CA GLN A 414 0.14 21.21 -17.44
C GLN A 414 1.63 21.61 -17.49
N PHE A 415 2.18 21.75 -18.69
CA PHE A 415 3.51 22.32 -18.87
C PHE A 415 3.50 23.84 -18.69
N PHE A 416 4.60 24.41 -18.18
CA PHE A 416 4.68 25.85 -17.93
C PHE A 416 4.67 26.73 -19.19
N TRP A 417 5.05 26.17 -20.33
CA TRP A 417 4.99 26.85 -21.64
C TRP A 417 3.62 26.70 -22.32
N ASP A 418 2.74 25.81 -21.83
CA ASP A 418 1.40 25.67 -22.39
C ASP A 418 0.50 26.80 -21.88
N ARG A 419 0.19 27.71 -22.81
CA ARG A 419 -0.64 28.89 -22.57
C ARG A 419 -2.13 28.67 -22.89
N GLN A 420 -2.47 27.56 -23.55
CA GLN A 420 -3.84 27.26 -23.99
C GLN A 420 -4.55 26.28 -23.05
N GLY A 421 -3.78 25.44 -22.33
CA GLY A 421 -4.32 24.58 -21.30
C GLY A 421 -4.97 25.35 -20.16
N LYS A 422 -6.00 24.73 -19.56
CA LYS A 422 -6.83 25.32 -18.50
C LYS A 422 -6.50 24.75 -17.12
N ARG A 423 -5.41 23.96 -17.02
CA ARG A 423 -5.05 23.19 -15.81
C ARG A 423 -6.14 22.19 -15.39
N ASP A 424 -6.75 21.55 -16.38
CA ASP A 424 -7.81 20.55 -16.23
C ASP A 424 -7.40 19.19 -16.84
N GLU A 425 -8.33 18.23 -16.88
CA GLU A 425 -8.11 16.91 -17.48
C GLU A 425 -7.84 16.93 -19.00
N ASN A 426 -7.93 18.08 -19.67
CA ASN A 426 -7.69 18.23 -21.10
C ASN A 426 -6.34 18.88 -21.42
N SER A 427 -5.51 19.14 -20.40
CA SER A 427 -4.22 19.83 -20.55
C SER A 427 -3.16 19.03 -21.31
N SER A 428 -3.12 17.70 -21.12
CA SER A 428 -2.18 16.81 -21.81
C SER A 428 -2.77 15.42 -22.07
N CYS A 429 -2.02 14.62 -22.83
CA CYS A 429 -2.24 13.17 -22.90
C CYS A 429 -1.93 12.50 -21.56
N TRP A 430 -2.22 11.20 -21.47
CA TRP A 430 -1.84 10.38 -20.32
C TRP A 430 -0.35 10.04 -20.36
N ILE A 431 0.39 10.49 -19.34
CA ILE A 431 1.85 10.38 -19.24
C ILE A 431 2.21 9.28 -18.24
N ARG A 432 3.06 8.34 -18.66
CA ARG A 432 3.58 7.29 -17.76
C ARG A 432 4.46 7.87 -16.67
N VAL A 433 4.37 7.30 -15.47
CA VAL A 433 5.13 7.71 -14.30
C VAL A 433 6.13 6.61 -13.94
N SER A 434 7.42 6.95 -13.98
CA SER A 434 8.48 6.09 -13.47
C SER A 434 8.21 5.77 -12.00
N GLN A 435 8.35 4.49 -11.65
CA GLN A 435 8.17 4.00 -10.29
C GLN A 435 9.51 3.51 -9.74
N PRO A 436 9.74 3.56 -8.42
CA PRO A 436 10.98 3.04 -7.82
C PRO A 436 11.23 1.56 -8.12
N TRP A 437 10.17 0.76 -8.27
CA TRP A 437 10.24 -0.66 -8.60
C TRP A 437 8.96 -1.11 -9.31
N ALA A 438 9.05 -1.72 -10.50
CA ALA A 438 7.87 -2.12 -11.28
C ALA A 438 8.05 -3.53 -11.88
N GLY A 439 7.16 -4.46 -11.50
CA GLY A 439 7.12 -5.84 -11.97
C GLY A 439 5.71 -6.29 -12.38
N LYS A 440 5.58 -7.54 -12.85
CA LYS A 440 4.29 -8.12 -13.28
C LYS A 440 3.41 -8.44 -12.07
N GLY A 441 2.61 -7.47 -11.63
CA GLY A 441 1.70 -7.60 -10.48
C GLY A 441 2.35 -7.35 -9.11
N PHE A 442 3.56 -6.78 -9.08
CA PHE A 442 4.27 -6.43 -7.84
C PHE A 442 5.15 -5.18 -8.08
N GLY A 443 5.55 -4.50 -7.01
CA GLY A 443 6.44 -3.32 -7.07
C GLY A 443 6.04 -2.23 -6.09
N ALA A 444 6.65 -1.06 -6.24
CA ALA A 444 6.32 0.15 -5.51
C ALA A 444 5.45 1.06 -6.40
N ILE A 445 4.41 1.66 -5.84
CA ILE A 445 3.54 2.59 -6.56
C ILE A 445 3.29 3.86 -5.75
N ALA A 446 3.66 5.00 -6.32
CA ALA A 446 3.31 6.30 -5.81
C ALA A 446 2.75 7.13 -6.97
N ILE A 447 1.44 7.33 -7.00
CA ILE A 447 0.76 8.11 -8.05
C ILE A 447 0.89 9.61 -7.74
N PRO A 448 1.34 10.46 -8.68
CA PRO A 448 1.38 11.91 -8.46
C PRO A 448 -0.02 12.47 -8.27
N ARG A 449 -0.20 13.32 -7.25
CA ARG A 449 -1.49 13.99 -6.99
C ARG A 449 -1.58 15.30 -7.72
N MET A 450 -2.79 15.75 -8.01
CA MET A 450 -3.01 17.05 -8.65
C MET A 450 -2.40 18.18 -7.80
N GLY A 451 -1.80 19.15 -8.49
CA GLY A 451 -1.03 20.24 -7.87
C GLY A 451 0.43 19.92 -7.56
N GLN A 452 0.84 18.65 -7.56
CA GLN A 452 2.25 18.28 -7.36
C GLN A 452 3.09 18.58 -8.60
N GLU A 453 4.34 18.98 -8.38
CA GLU A 453 5.33 19.20 -9.43
C GLU A 453 6.10 17.91 -9.74
N VAL A 454 6.18 17.57 -11.02
CA VAL A 454 6.86 16.38 -11.54
C VAL A 454 7.91 16.76 -12.58
N ILE A 455 8.96 15.96 -12.67
CA ILE A 455 9.96 16.04 -13.73
C ILE A 455 9.47 15.18 -14.89
N VAL A 456 9.33 15.79 -16.06
CA VAL A 456 8.93 15.17 -17.32
C VAL A 456 10.12 15.16 -18.27
N ASP A 457 10.53 13.97 -18.66
CA ASP A 457 11.46 13.71 -19.74
C ASP A 457 10.70 13.36 -21.03
N PHE A 458 11.42 13.28 -22.15
CA PHE A 458 10.84 13.07 -23.47
C PHE A 458 11.61 11.95 -24.19
N LEU A 459 10.92 10.86 -24.53
CA LEU A 459 11.56 9.71 -25.19
C LEU A 459 12.14 10.14 -26.53
N GLU A 460 13.43 9.86 -26.77
CA GLU A 460 14.20 10.34 -27.95
C GLU A 460 14.19 11.87 -28.10
N GLY A 461 13.98 12.61 -27.00
CA GLY A 461 13.82 14.06 -27.00
C GLY A 461 12.59 14.56 -27.77
N ASP A 462 11.64 13.67 -28.10
CA ASP A 462 10.46 13.98 -28.88
C ASP A 462 9.38 14.67 -28.01
N PRO A 463 9.00 15.94 -28.28
CA PRO A 463 7.95 16.63 -27.53
C PRO A 463 6.61 15.87 -27.48
N ASP A 464 6.35 14.98 -28.45
CA ASP A 464 5.12 14.19 -28.54
C ASP A 464 5.13 12.96 -27.60
N ARG A 465 6.26 12.64 -26.95
CA ARG A 465 6.44 11.42 -26.14
C ARG A 465 6.92 11.72 -24.71
N PRO A 466 6.13 12.45 -23.90
CA PRO A 466 6.52 12.73 -22.52
C PRO A 466 6.48 11.47 -21.63
N ILE A 467 7.34 11.44 -20.62
CA ILE A 467 7.38 10.44 -19.54
C ILE A 467 7.81 11.11 -18.23
N ILE A 468 7.10 10.88 -17.14
CA ILE A 468 7.46 11.41 -15.82
C ILE A 468 8.56 10.54 -15.22
N THR A 469 9.69 11.14 -14.86
CA THR A 469 10.88 10.44 -14.35
C THR A 469 11.20 10.79 -12.91
N GLY A 470 10.58 11.84 -12.35
CA GLY A 470 10.86 12.28 -10.99
C GLY A 470 9.80 13.21 -10.41
N ARG A 471 10.04 13.60 -9.17
CA ARG A 471 9.19 14.50 -8.37
C ARG A 471 10.10 15.47 -7.63
N VAL A 472 9.63 16.70 -7.45
CA VAL A 472 10.37 17.73 -6.72
C VAL A 472 9.46 18.45 -5.75
N TYR A 473 10.03 18.85 -4.62
CA TYR A 473 9.40 19.78 -3.69
C TYR A 473 9.60 21.22 -4.19
N ASN A 474 8.69 22.11 -3.82
CA ASN A 474 8.76 23.55 -4.10
C ASN A 474 8.16 24.35 -2.93
N ALA A 475 8.05 25.67 -3.06
CA ALA A 475 7.61 26.54 -1.96
C ALA A 475 6.14 26.26 -1.50
N GLU A 476 5.30 25.71 -2.37
CA GLU A 476 3.92 25.33 -2.02
C GLU A 476 3.83 23.86 -1.57
N GLN A 477 4.69 23.01 -2.12
CA GLN A 477 4.81 21.59 -1.82
C GLN A 477 6.12 21.36 -1.08
N MET A 478 6.22 21.80 0.17
CA MET A 478 7.44 21.67 0.96
C MET A 478 7.72 20.21 1.37
N PRO A 479 8.99 19.85 1.63
CA PRO A 479 9.35 18.55 2.19
C PRO A 479 8.59 18.23 3.49
N PRO A 480 8.35 16.94 3.81
CA PRO A 480 7.53 16.54 4.97
C PRO A 480 8.16 16.84 6.33
N TYR A 481 9.46 17.10 6.37
CA TYR A 481 10.22 17.38 7.59
C TYR A 481 10.82 18.77 7.48
N ASP A 482 10.78 19.54 8.58
CA ASP A 482 11.29 20.90 8.58
C ASP A 482 12.80 20.92 8.33
N LEU A 483 13.20 21.42 7.16
CA LEU A 483 14.60 21.54 6.75
C LEU A 483 15.08 22.99 6.90
N PRO A 484 16.35 23.22 7.32
CA PRO A 484 17.41 22.22 7.50
C PRO A 484 17.46 21.59 8.91
N ALA A 485 16.54 21.93 9.82
CA ALA A 485 16.58 21.49 11.22
C ALA A 485 16.61 19.95 11.38
N ASN A 486 15.87 19.24 10.54
CA ASN A 486 15.73 17.78 10.55
C ASN A 486 16.48 17.10 9.40
N MET A 487 17.69 17.58 9.04
CA MET A 487 18.47 17.07 7.91
C MET A 487 18.91 15.60 8.01
N THR A 488 18.83 14.99 9.20
CA THR A 488 19.14 13.58 9.46
C THR A 488 17.91 12.66 9.34
N GLN A 489 16.73 13.21 9.04
CA GLN A 489 15.50 12.43 8.87
C GLN A 489 15.30 11.99 7.41
N THR A 490 14.99 10.72 7.23
CA THR A 490 14.64 10.12 5.94
C THR A 490 13.39 9.26 6.08
N GLY A 491 12.47 9.30 5.12
CA GLY A 491 11.28 8.46 5.21
C GLY A 491 10.26 8.67 4.11
N ILE A 492 9.15 7.97 4.27
CA ILE A 492 7.97 8.06 3.40
C ILE A 492 6.81 8.50 4.28
N LYS A 493 6.22 9.65 3.95
CA LYS A 493 5.03 10.20 4.59
C LYS A 493 3.91 10.35 3.57
N SER A 494 2.81 9.66 3.81
CA SER A 494 1.61 9.73 2.98
C SER A 494 0.63 10.81 3.49
N ARG A 495 -0.52 10.92 2.85
CA ARG A 495 -1.62 11.81 3.25
C ARG A 495 -2.93 11.11 2.99
N SER A 496 -3.87 11.11 3.92
CA SER A 496 -5.21 10.58 3.66
C SER A 496 -5.85 11.29 2.46
N SER A 497 -6.63 10.55 1.66
CA SER A 497 -7.30 11.07 0.46
C SER A 497 -8.72 10.50 0.41
N LYS A 498 -9.76 11.29 0.15
CA LYS A 498 -9.76 12.76 -0.06
C LYS A 498 -9.91 13.53 1.27
N GLY A 499 -9.51 14.80 1.29
CA GLY A 499 -9.74 15.74 2.38
C GLY A 499 -8.83 15.56 3.59
N GLY A 500 -7.67 14.90 3.42
CA GLY A 500 -6.73 14.68 4.52
C GLY A 500 -6.07 15.99 4.97
N SER A 501 -6.11 16.26 6.27
CA SER A 501 -5.37 17.36 6.88
C SER A 501 -3.90 17.00 7.12
N ALA A 502 -3.10 17.95 7.60
CA ALA A 502 -1.71 17.73 8.00
C ALA A 502 -1.52 16.62 9.06
N ALA A 503 -2.55 16.35 9.86
CA ALA A 503 -2.54 15.30 10.88
C ALA A 503 -2.79 13.90 10.31
N ASN A 504 -3.47 13.77 9.17
CA ASN A 504 -3.93 12.47 8.68
C ASN A 504 -2.90 11.84 7.72
N CYS A 505 -2.09 10.90 8.20
CA CYS A 505 -1.04 10.28 7.40
C CYS A 505 -0.63 8.89 7.89
N ASN A 506 -0.15 8.05 6.98
CA ASN A 506 0.73 6.93 7.34
C ASN A 506 2.20 7.37 7.10
N GLU A 507 3.10 7.01 8.01
CA GLU A 507 4.51 7.43 7.96
C GLU A 507 5.45 6.28 8.36
N PHE A 508 6.53 6.12 7.60
CA PHE A 508 7.69 5.32 7.98
C PHE A 508 8.94 6.19 7.88
N ARG A 509 9.57 6.49 9.03
CA ARG A 509 10.67 7.45 9.14
C ARG A 509 11.84 6.87 9.93
N PHE A 510 13.04 7.13 9.44
CA PHE A 510 14.32 6.94 10.11
C PHE A 510 14.88 8.29 10.53
N GLU A 511 15.33 8.39 11.78
CA GLU A 511 16.13 9.49 12.32
C GLU A 511 17.53 8.97 12.59
N ASP A 512 18.51 9.55 11.90
CA ASP A 512 19.93 9.15 11.98
C ASP A 512 20.77 10.11 12.85
N LYS A 513 20.12 10.97 13.64
CA LYS A 513 20.81 11.82 14.61
C LYS A 513 21.47 10.97 15.70
N LYS A 514 22.80 10.94 15.68
CA LYS A 514 23.61 10.17 16.64
C LYS A 514 23.23 10.42 18.10
N GLY A 515 22.93 9.34 18.82
CA GLY A 515 22.51 9.37 20.23
C GLY A 515 21.02 9.69 20.44
N ALA A 516 20.27 9.85 19.34
CA ALA A 516 18.83 10.11 19.32
C ALA A 516 18.15 9.39 18.14
N GLU A 517 18.75 8.28 17.67
CA GLU A 517 18.26 7.51 16.54
C GLU A 517 16.85 6.96 16.82
N GLN A 518 15.98 7.00 15.80
CA GLN A 518 14.60 6.54 15.93
C GLN A 518 14.08 5.95 14.63
N VAL A 519 13.35 4.84 14.73
CA VAL A 519 12.46 4.36 13.68
C VAL A 519 11.02 4.62 14.11
N LEU A 520 10.28 5.39 13.33
CA LEU A 520 8.86 5.65 13.53
C LEU A 520 8.06 4.89 12.47
N LEU A 521 7.10 4.08 12.94
CA LEU A 521 6.03 3.55 12.13
C LEU A 521 4.71 4.09 12.67
N HIS A 522 4.01 4.88 11.85
CA HIS A 522 2.73 5.49 12.19
C HIS A 522 1.67 5.05 11.18
N ALA A 523 0.61 4.41 11.68
CA ALA A 523 -0.58 4.07 10.91
C ALA A 523 -1.73 4.97 11.34
N GLU A 524 -2.38 5.64 10.39
CA GLU A 524 -3.50 6.55 10.65
C GLU A 524 -4.73 5.80 11.20
N ARG A 525 -4.89 4.52 10.84
CA ARG A 525 -6.05 3.71 11.17
C ARG A 525 -5.68 2.30 11.63
N ASN A 526 -5.71 1.33 10.72
CA ASN A 526 -5.37 -0.06 11.04
C ASN A 526 -3.91 -0.32 10.69
N GLN A 527 -3.22 -1.09 11.53
CA GLN A 527 -1.92 -1.68 11.24
C GLN A 527 -2.07 -3.20 11.28
N ASP A 528 -2.10 -3.82 10.12
CA ASP A 528 -2.15 -5.28 9.98
C ASP A 528 -0.74 -5.82 9.73
N ILE A 529 -0.33 -6.85 10.47
CA ILE A 529 0.98 -7.50 10.36
C ILE A 529 0.75 -8.99 10.18
N GLU A 530 1.26 -9.56 9.09
CA GLU A 530 1.17 -10.99 8.77
C GLU A 530 2.57 -11.54 8.52
N VAL A 531 2.94 -12.59 9.26
CA VAL A 531 4.25 -13.26 9.15
C VAL A 531 4.00 -14.75 8.92
N GLU A 532 4.37 -15.22 7.73
CA GLU A 532 4.07 -16.59 7.27
C GLU A 532 4.82 -17.70 8.02
N LYS A 533 5.85 -17.35 8.79
CA LYS A 533 6.68 -18.33 9.49
C LYS A 533 7.08 -17.85 10.89
N ASP A 534 8.27 -17.26 11.01
CA ASP A 534 8.88 -16.93 12.29
C ASP A 534 8.98 -15.40 12.44
N GLU A 535 8.34 -14.83 13.46
CA GLU A 535 8.57 -13.45 13.90
C GLU A 535 9.58 -13.48 15.07
N THR A 536 10.64 -12.68 14.97
CA THR A 536 11.61 -12.49 16.07
C THR A 536 11.67 -11.01 16.44
N HIS A 537 11.56 -10.71 17.73
CA HIS A 537 11.62 -9.35 18.24
C HIS A 537 12.56 -9.27 19.44
N TRP A 538 13.62 -8.47 19.33
CA TRP A 538 14.59 -8.23 20.41
C TRP A 538 14.69 -6.74 20.69
N VAL A 539 14.58 -6.38 21.97
CA VAL A 539 14.71 -5.01 22.45
C VAL A 539 15.88 -4.97 23.43
N GLY A 540 16.90 -4.19 23.11
CA GLY A 540 18.15 -4.13 23.90
C GLY A 540 18.04 -3.39 25.24
N ASN A 541 16.94 -2.67 25.46
CA ASN A 541 16.63 -1.97 26.71
C ASN A 541 15.12 -2.10 27.01
N ASP A 542 14.38 -0.99 27.12
CA ASP A 542 12.98 -1.01 27.55
C ASP A 542 11.98 -1.15 26.39
N ARG A 543 10.92 -1.93 26.60
CA ARG A 543 9.73 -1.97 25.74
C ARG A 543 8.50 -1.51 26.52
N LYS A 544 7.82 -0.47 26.04
CA LYS A 544 6.52 -0.01 26.56
C LYS A 544 5.42 -0.26 25.52
N LYS A 545 4.33 -0.92 25.93
CA LYS A 545 3.15 -1.17 25.11
C LYS A 545 1.92 -0.65 25.85
N ASN A 546 1.14 0.22 25.21
CA ASN A 546 -0.12 0.73 25.72
C ASN A 546 -1.25 0.29 24.79
N ILE A 547 -2.33 -0.25 25.36
CA ILE A 547 -3.56 -0.62 24.67
C ILE A 547 -4.70 0.05 25.41
N ASP A 548 -5.41 0.97 24.75
CA ASP A 548 -6.43 1.80 25.42
C ASP A 548 -7.76 1.07 25.62
N HIS A 549 -8.03 0.02 24.84
CA HIS A 549 -9.27 -0.76 24.92
C HIS A 549 -8.98 -2.23 25.24
N ASP A 550 -8.97 -3.12 24.23
CA ASP A 550 -8.84 -4.56 24.44
C ASP A 550 -7.56 -5.13 23.82
N GLU A 551 -6.95 -6.08 24.52
CA GLU A 551 -5.92 -6.96 24.01
C GLU A 551 -6.42 -8.41 24.06
N THR A 552 -6.32 -9.14 22.94
CA THR A 552 -6.58 -10.58 22.88
C THR A 552 -5.32 -11.28 22.40
N THR A 553 -4.86 -12.28 23.16
CA THR A 553 -3.68 -13.10 22.83
C THR A 553 -4.11 -14.56 22.73
N VAL A 554 -3.86 -15.19 21.57
CA VAL A 554 -4.16 -16.61 21.34
C VAL A 554 -2.85 -17.35 21.02
N VAL A 555 -2.45 -18.28 21.88
CA VAL A 555 -1.28 -19.14 21.68
C VAL A 555 -1.75 -20.58 21.51
N LYS A 556 -1.53 -21.18 20.33
CA LYS A 556 -2.08 -22.51 19.99
C LYS A 556 -1.36 -23.69 20.64
N HIS A 557 -0.06 -23.54 20.91
CA HIS A 557 0.77 -24.58 21.53
C HIS A 557 1.22 -24.13 22.91
N ASN A 558 2.47 -23.66 23.02
CA ASN A 558 3.10 -23.35 24.30
C ASN A 558 3.38 -21.85 24.41
N ARG A 559 3.12 -21.28 25.59
CA ARG A 559 3.64 -19.97 26.02
C ARG A 559 4.66 -20.23 27.14
N THR A 560 5.88 -19.74 26.97
CA THR A 560 6.90 -19.70 28.02
C THR A 560 7.21 -18.25 28.33
N GLU A 561 7.17 -17.89 29.60
CA GLU A 561 7.48 -16.55 30.10
C GLU A 561 8.56 -16.66 31.18
N THR A 562 9.53 -15.76 31.16
CA THR A 562 10.62 -15.73 32.14
C THR A 562 10.88 -14.29 32.53
N VAL A 563 10.69 -13.98 33.81
CA VAL A 563 10.95 -12.66 34.39
C VAL A 563 12.15 -12.79 35.32
N GLY A 564 13.23 -12.06 35.03
CA GLY A 564 14.50 -12.21 35.74
C GLY A 564 14.55 -11.55 37.12
N ASN A 565 13.74 -10.52 37.34
CA ASN A 565 13.62 -9.80 38.62
C ASN A 565 12.17 -9.89 39.12
N ASP A 566 11.43 -8.77 39.07
CA ASP A 566 10.07 -8.68 39.62
C ASP A 566 9.00 -8.66 38.52
N GLU A 567 7.88 -9.36 38.77
CA GLU A 567 6.65 -9.25 37.98
C GLU A 567 5.56 -8.59 38.85
N LYS A 568 4.88 -7.57 38.31
CA LYS A 568 3.72 -6.93 38.94
C LYS A 568 2.51 -6.98 38.01
N ILE A 569 1.42 -7.57 38.47
CA ILE A 569 0.14 -7.63 37.75
C ILE A 569 -0.94 -6.96 38.61
N ASP A 570 -1.51 -5.86 38.12
CA ASP A 570 -2.64 -5.16 38.76
C ASP A 570 -3.92 -5.42 37.95
N VAL A 571 -4.88 -6.17 38.51
CA VAL A 571 -6.20 -6.41 37.90
C VAL A 571 -7.26 -5.68 38.73
N VAL A 572 -7.93 -4.68 38.13
CA VAL A 572 -8.88 -3.80 38.85
C VAL A 572 -10.23 -4.46 39.11
N MET A 573 -10.70 -5.29 38.17
CA MET A 573 -12.00 -5.95 38.24
C MET A 573 -11.81 -7.45 38.54
N ASN A 574 -11.99 -8.32 37.53
CA ASN A 574 -11.99 -9.76 37.72
C ASN A 574 -10.80 -10.41 36.97
N ARG A 575 -10.19 -11.43 37.60
CA ARG A 575 -9.28 -12.39 36.94
C ARG A 575 -9.94 -13.77 37.00
N THR A 576 -10.11 -14.41 35.84
CA THR A 576 -10.57 -15.79 35.72
C THR A 576 -9.45 -16.62 35.09
N GLU A 577 -9.13 -17.76 35.70
CA GLU A 577 -8.10 -18.67 35.22
C GLU A 577 -8.64 -20.10 35.23
N THR A 578 -8.45 -20.80 34.11
CA THR A 578 -8.89 -22.19 33.93
C THR A 578 -7.71 -23.00 33.43
N VAL A 579 -7.31 -24.03 34.18
CA VAL A 579 -6.24 -24.96 33.81
C VAL A 579 -6.85 -26.34 33.57
N GLY A 580 -6.63 -26.90 32.38
CA GLY A 580 -7.32 -28.12 31.94
C GLY A 580 -6.78 -29.44 32.49
N VAL A 581 -5.51 -29.47 32.92
CA VAL A 581 -4.86 -30.67 33.46
C VAL A 581 -4.21 -30.36 34.82
N ASP A 582 -3.00 -29.80 34.83
CA ASP A 582 -2.23 -29.54 36.05
C ASP A 582 -1.74 -28.09 36.13
N GLU A 583 -1.87 -27.49 37.31
CA GLU A 583 -1.21 -26.24 37.69
C GLU A 583 -0.16 -26.52 38.77
N ARG A 584 1.09 -26.11 38.55
CA ARG A 584 2.17 -26.23 39.54
C ARG A 584 2.77 -24.87 39.86
N ILE A 585 2.58 -24.41 41.09
CA ILE A 585 3.18 -23.17 41.61
C ILE A 585 4.26 -23.54 42.64
N THR A 586 5.48 -23.05 42.45
CA THR A 586 6.58 -23.17 43.43
C THR A 586 6.97 -21.78 43.90
N ILE A 587 6.94 -21.55 45.22
CA ILE A 587 7.33 -20.27 45.84
C ILE A 587 8.59 -20.51 46.66
N GLY A 588 9.68 -19.81 46.34
CA GLY A 588 10.98 -20.03 46.99
C GLY A 588 11.10 -19.50 48.42
N SER A 589 10.27 -18.52 48.79
CA SER A 589 10.24 -17.94 50.13
C SER A 589 8.78 -17.80 50.61
N ASN A 590 8.24 -16.59 50.68
CA ASN A 590 6.93 -16.34 51.26
C ASN A 590 5.83 -16.20 50.21
N ARG A 591 4.65 -16.75 50.50
CA ARG A 591 3.38 -16.44 49.80
C ARG A 591 2.41 -15.83 50.80
N THR A 592 1.99 -14.58 50.58
CA THR A 592 0.92 -13.94 51.35
C THR A 592 -0.35 -13.89 50.50
N LYS A 593 -1.45 -14.42 51.01
CA LYS A 593 -2.78 -14.34 50.38
C LYS A 593 -3.73 -13.61 51.32
N THR A 594 -4.37 -12.55 50.84
CA THR A 594 -5.37 -11.79 51.59
C THR A 594 -6.67 -11.77 50.81
N VAL A 595 -7.75 -12.25 51.42
CA VAL A 595 -9.09 -12.28 50.82
C VAL A 595 -10.03 -11.48 51.73
N LYS A 596 -10.65 -10.42 51.21
CA LYS A 596 -11.45 -9.48 52.02
C LYS A 596 -12.88 -9.96 52.31
N ALA A 597 -13.45 -10.82 51.46
CA ALA A 597 -14.84 -11.28 51.58
C ALA A 597 -14.93 -12.78 51.85
N SER A 598 -14.75 -13.61 50.82
CA SER A 598 -14.85 -15.07 50.94
C SER A 598 -13.83 -15.80 50.07
N GLU A 599 -13.38 -16.95 50.55
CA GLU A 599 -12.58 -17.93 49.80
C GLU A 599 -13.31 -19.28 49.85
N THR A 600 -13.55 -19.88 48.70
CA THR A 600 -14.11 -21.23 48.57
C THR A 600 -13.10 -22.12 47.85
N ALA A 601 -12.74 -23.26 48.45
CA ALA A 601 -11.87 -24.25 47.85
C ALA A 601 -12.59 -25.61 47.81
N THR A 602 -12.94 -26.08 46.61
CA THR A 602 -13.59 -27.38 46.39
C THR A 602 -12.58 -28.36 45.83
N VAL A 603 -12.41 -29.51 46.48
CA VAL A 603 -11.51 -30.59 46.03
C VAL A 603 -12.30 -31.89 45.96
N PHE A 604 -12.41 -32.48 44.77
CA PHE A 604 -13.30 -33.63 44.54
C PHE A 604 -12.75 -34.96 45.06
N LEU A 605 -11.44 -35.18 44.98
CA LEU A 605 -10.80 -36.45 45.34
C LEU A 605 -10.06 -36.35 46.67
N GLN A 606 -8.94 -35.61 46.67
CA GLN A 606 -8.04 -35.55 47.82
C GLN A 606 -7.33 -34.20 47.88
N ARG A 607 -7.30 -33.61 49.08
CA ARG A 607 -6.43 -32.49 49.43
C ARG A 607 -5.41 -32.97 50.47
N THR A 608 -4.12 -32.82 50.17
CA THR A 608 -3.04 -33.03 51.15
C THR A 608 -2.52 -31.67 51.62
N HIS A 609 -2.57 -31.41 52.93
CA HIS A 609 -1.97 -30.22 53.53
C HIS A 609 -0.85 -30.67 54.47
N SER A 610 0.35 -30.14 54.29
CA SER A 610 1.52 -30.49 55.09
C SER A 610 2.22 -29.20 55.52
N VAL A 611 2.51 -29.10 56.82
CA VAL A 611 3.16 -27.94 57.43
C VAL A 611 4.38 -28.43 58.20
N GLY A 612 5.57 -27.89 57.87
CA GLY A 612 6.84 -28.44 58.36
C GLY A 612 7.24 -28.01 59.77
N ILE A 613 6.78 -26.85 60.25
CA ILE A 613 7.16 -26.31 61.57
C ILE A 613 5.92 -26.03 62.42
N ASN A 614 5.09 -25.07 62.00
CA ASN A 614 3.93 -24.63 62.78
C ASN A 614 2.80 -24.17 61.86
N GLU A 615 1.57 -24.58 62.16
CA GLU A 615 0.34 -24.05 61.58
C GLU A 615 -0.42 -23.28 62.67
N THR A 616 -0.90 -22.08 62.36
CA THR A 616 -1.75 -21.32 63.28
C THR A 616 -3.04 -20.95 62.59
N ILE A 617 -4.15 -21.46 63.11
CA ILE A 617 -5.50 -21.16 62.63
C ILE A 617 -6.19 -20.32 63.70
N THR A 618 -6.52 -19.06 63.37
CA THR A 618 -7.30 -18.18 64.26
C THR A 618 -8.69 -17.99 63.65
N VAL A 619 -9.73 -18.36 64.40
CA VAL A 619 -11.13 -18.25 63.97
C VAL A 619 -11.85 -17.26 64.87
N GLY A 620 -12.36 -16.17 64.30
CA GLY A 620 -12.94 -15.06 65.07
C GLY A 620 -14.39 -15.25 65.54
N ALA A 621 -15.14 -16.19 64.94
CA ALA A 621 -16.55 -16.43 65.29
C ALA A 621 -16.84 -17.92 65.54
N ALA A 622 -16.82 -18.75 64.49
CA ALA A 622 -17.10 -20.17 64.60
C ALA A 622 -16.30 -20.97 63.56
N GLN A 623 -15.81 -22.15 63.98
CA GLN A 623 -15.22 -23.15 63.09
C GLN A 623 -16.13 -24.38 63.09
N GLU A 624 -16.58 -24.81 61.91
CA GLU A 624 -17.34 -26.05 61.73
C GLU A 624 -16.47 -27.04 60.94
N VAL A 625 -16.36 -28.27 61.45
CA VAL A 625 -15.65 -29.37 60.80
C VAL A 625 -16.58 -30.56 60.71
N THR A 626 -16.99 -30.90 59.48
CA THR A 626 -17.87 -32.04 59.20
C THR A 626 -17.10 -33.10 58.45
N VAL A 627 -17.04 -34.32 59.00
CA VAL A 627 -16.33 -35.45 58.39
C VAL A 627 -17.32 -36.58 58.08
N GLY A 628 -17.43 -36.96 56.81
CA GLY A 628 -18.48 -37.88 56.35
C GLY A 628 -18.24 -39.37 56.60
N ALA A 629 -16.99 -39.79 56.86
CA ALA A 629 -16.67 -41.21 57.04
C ALA A 629 -15.72 -41.45 58.22
N PHE A 630 -14.51 -40.88 58.18
CA PHE A 630 -13.46 -41.17 59.14
C PHE A 630 -12.56 -39.97 59.37
N GLN A 631 -12.30 -39.64 60.63
CA GLN A 631 -11.30 -38.67 61.05
C GLN A 631 -10.30 -39.37 61.97
N ALA A 632 -9.01 -39.32 61.62
CA ALA A 632 -7.92 -39.69 62.51
C ALA A 632 -7.14 -38.45 62.95
N VAL A 633 -6.91 -38.33 64.26
CA VAL A 633 -6.03 -37.33 64.84
C VAL A 633 -4.91 -38.08 65.55
N THR A 634 -3.69 -38.00 65.01
CA THR A 634 -2.50 -38.61 65.58
C THR A 634 -1.58 -37.51 66.09
N VAL A 635 -1.24 -37.53 67.38
CA VAL A 635 -0.38 -36.53 68.01
C VAL A 635 0.90 -37.20 68.51
N GLY A 636 2.06 -36.76 68.03
CA GLY A 636 3.34 -37.44 68.26
C GLY A 636 4.01 -37.17 69.62
N ALA A 637 3.59 -36.13 70.35
CA ALA A 637 4.17 -35.79 71.65
C ALA A 637 3.08 -35.58 72.72
N TYR A 638 2.36 -34.47 72.68
CA TYR A 638 1.27 -34.18 73.60
C TYR A 638 0.17 -33.36 72.92
N GLN A 639 -1.09 -33.65 73.24
CA GLN A 639 -2.26 -32.87 72.82
C GLN A 639 -2.84 -32.16 74.03
N ILE A 640 -3.07 -30.85 73.93
CA ILE A 640 -3.79 -30.06 74.95
C ILE A 640 -5.09 -29.55 74.33
N VAL A 641 -6.21 -29.88 74.95
CA VAL A 641 -7.53 -29.33 74.61
C VAL A 641 -8.00 -28.50 75.80
N THR A 642 -8.12 -27.18 75.61
CA THR A 642 -8.61 -26.25 76.63
C THR A 642 -9.95 -25.68 76.19
N ILE A 643 -10.98 -25.80 77.01
CA ILE A 643 -12.35 -25.41 76.68
C ILE A 643 -12.83 -24.41 77.72
N GLY A 644 -13.22 -23.20 77.29
CA GLY A 644 -13.50 -22.07 78.19
C GLY A 644 -14.91 -22.04 78.80
N ALA A 645 -15.87 -22.82 78.27
CA ALA A 645 -17.26 -22.82 78.77
C ALA A 645 -17.80 -24.24 79.01
N TYR A 646 -18.14 -24.99 77.96
CA TYR A 646 -18.67 -26.35 78.07
C TYR A 646 -18.12 -27.24 76.97
N HIS A 647 -17.84 -28.51 77.32
CA HIS A 647 -17.49 -29.57 76.39
C HIS A 647 -18.61 -30.61 76.38
N THR A 648 -19.11 -30.97 75.21
CA THR A 648 -20.08 -32.05 75.05
C THR A 648 -19.54 -33.03 74.03
N GLU A 649 -19.28 -34.26 74.46
CA GLU A 649 -18.91 -35.39 73.60
C GLU A 649 -20.07 -36.39 73.61
N THR A 650 -20.64 -36.67 72.45
CA THR A 650 -21.73 -37.66 72.29
C THR A 650 -21.22 -38.78 71.40
N VAL A 651 -21.08 -39.99 71.95
CA VAL A 651 -20.60 -41.17 71.21
C VAL A 651 -21.77 -42.11 70.91
N GLY A 652 -22.08 -42.32 69.62
CA GLY A 652 -23.30 -43.03 69.20
C GLY A 652 -23.25 -44.57 69.25
N ALA A 653 -22.08 -45.17 69.40
CA ALA A 653 -21.92 -46.64 69.44
C ALA A 653 -21.06 -47.10 70.62
N SER A 654 -19.74 -46.94 70.53
CA SER A 654 -18.80 -47.35 71.59
C SER A 654 -17.68 -46.34 71.75
N GLN A 655 -17.36 -46.02 73.01
CA GLN A 655 -16.16 -45.26 73.38
C GLN A 655 -15.19 -46.24 74.06
N THR A 656 -13.96 -46.31 73.59
CA THR A 656 -12.88 -47.09 74.24
C THR A 656 -11.78 -46.13 74.64
N VAL A 657 -11.47 -46.08 75.94
CA VAL A 657 -10.38 -45.27 76.49
C VAL A 657 -9.31 -46.22 77.02
N SER A 658 -8.19 -46.32 76.32
CA SER A 658 -7.01 -47.09 76.77
C SER A 658 -5.92 -46.13 77.23
N VAL A 659 -5.53 -46.20 78.50
CA VAL A 659 -4.49 -45.35 79.10
C VAL A 659 -3.29 -46.22 79.47
N GLY A 660 -2.12 -45.93 78.88
CA GLY A 660 -0.94 -46.80 78.99
C GLY A 660 -0.12 -46.69 80.28
N SER A 661 -0.38 -45.68 81.13
CA SER A 661 0.31 -45.51 82.42
C SER A 661 -0.65 -45.21 83.56
N SER A 662 -1.17 -43.99 83.65
CA SER A 662 -2.12 -43.60 84.69
C SER A 662 -3.25 -42.75 84.12
N GLN A 663 -4.47 -43.07 84.52
CA GLN A 663 -5.64 -42.21 84.29
C GLN A 663 -6.00 -41.55 85.62
N THR A 664 -6.02 -40.22 85.65
CA THR A 664 -6.50 -39.44 86.80
C THR A 664 -7.76 -38.69 86.40
N VAL A 665 -8.87 -38.95 87.10
CA VAL A 665 -10.12 -38.22 86.96
C VAL A 665 -10.32 -37.42 88.25
N SER A 666 -10.23 -36.09 88.16
CA SER A 666 -10.54 -35.18 89.27
C SER A 666 -11.83 -34.43 88.94
N VAL A 667 -12.86 -34.64 89.75
CA VAL A 667 -14.16 -33.97 89.64
C VAL A 667 -14.28 -32.98 90.78
N GLY A 668 -14.48 -31.69 90.48
CA GLY A 668 -14.48 -30.61 91.47
C GLY A 668 -15.78 -30.43 92.26
N SER A 669 -16.86 -31.10 91.86
CA SER A 669 -18.14 -31.16 92.57
C SER A 669 -18.68 -32.59 92.50
N ASP A 670 -19.78 -32.84 91.79
CA ASP A 670 -20.43 -34.16 91.80
C ASP A 670 -19.97 -35.03 90.64
N GLN A 671 -19.55 -36.26 90.94
CA GLN A 671 -19.39 -37.32 89.96
C GLN A 671 -20.57 -38.28 90.04
N THR A 672 -21.43 -38.27 89.02
CA THR A 672 -22.53 -39.24 88.89
C THR A 672 -22.16 -40.29 87.86
N VAL A 673 -22.07 -41.55 88.29
CA VAL A 673 -21.91 -42.71 87.40
C VAL A 673 -23.23 -43.49 87.39
N SER A 674 -23.96 -43.45 86.28
CA SER A 674 -25.20 -44.21 86.08
C SER A 674 -24.96 -45.32 85.06
N VAL A 675 -25.10 -46.58 85.48
CA VAL A 675 -24.94 -47.75 84.62
C VAL A 675 -26.29 -48.46 84.52
N GLY A 676 -26.94 -48.43 83.35
CA GLY A 676 -28.26 -49.05 83.14
C GLY A 676 -28.25 -50.58 83.04
N GLY A 677 -27.06 -51.20 82.98
CA GLY A 677 -26.84 -52.64 82.90
C GLY A 677 -25.94 -53.16 84.03
N LYS A 678 -25.08 -54.14 83.74
CA LYS A 678 -24.13 -54.69 84.71
C LYS A 678 -22.91 -53.77 84.86
N GLN A 679 -22.60 -53.34 86.08
CA GLN A 679 -21.28 -52.81 86.43
C GLN A 679 -20.39 -53.95 86.94
N SER A 680 -19.20 -54.12 86.36
CA SER A 680 -18.20 -55.10 86.79
C SER A 680 -16.90 -54.36 87.09
N THR A 681 -16.43 -54.45 88.34
CA THR A 681 -15.15 -53.90 88.76
C THR A 681 -14.23 -55.07 89.10
N SER A 682 -13.13 -55.22 88.37
CA SER A 682 -12.11 -56.24 88.61
C SER A 682 -10.79 -55.55 88.91
N VAL A 683 -10.25 -55.78 90.11
CA VAL A 683 -8.97 -55.21 90.56
C VAL A 683 -8.00 -56.38 90.72
N GLY A 684 -6.92 -56.38 89.92
CA GLY A 684 -5.92 -57.46 89.92
C GLY A 684 -4.86 -57.38 91.03
N GLY A 685 -4.83 -56.26 91.76
CA GLY A 685 -3.99 -56.04 92.94
C GLY A 685 -4.83 -55.63 94.16
N ASP A 686 -4.26 -54.86 95.08
CA ASP A 686 -4.98 -54.44 96.28
C ASP A 686 -6.09 -53.42 95.97
N GLN A 687 -7.29 -53.67 96.49
CA GLN A 687 -8.36 -52.67 96.53
C GLN A 687 -8.40 -52.03 97.93
N SER A 688 -8.06 -50.74 98.01
CA SER A 688 -8.22 -49.94 99.23
C SER A 688 -9.42 -49.00 99.08
N LEU A 689 -10.37 -49.09 100.02
CA LEU A 689 -11.50 -48.17 100.12
C LEU A 689 -11.40 -47.41 101.44
N ALA A 690 -11.15 -46.10 101.37
CA ALA A 690 -11.13 -45.20 102.52
C ALA A 690 -12.30 -44.21 102.42
N VAL A 691 -13.24 -44.29 103.37
CA VAL A 691 -14.36 -43.35 103.48
C VAL A 691 -14.17 -42.52 104.75
N SER A 692 -13.94 -41.22 104.59
CA SER A 692 -13.70 -40.31 105.73
C SER A 692 -14.98 -39.93 106.47
N GLY A 693 -16.14 -40.10 105.80
CA GLY A 693 -17.48 -39.90 106.35
C GLY A 693 -18.18 -41.23 106.67
N ALA A 694 -19.51 -41.19 106.78
CA ALA A 694 -20.30 -42.41 106.99
C ALA A 694 -20.33 -43.28 105.73
N GLN A 695 -20.05 -44.57 105.87
CA GLN A 695 -20.33 -45.57 104.84
C GLN A 695 -21.65 -46.26 105.19
N THR A 696 -22.66 -46.08 104.34
CA THR A 696 -23.95 -46.79 104.44
C THR A 696 -24.02 -47.83 103.33
N VAL A 697 -24.15 -49.10 103.72
CA VAL A 697 -24.38 -50.21 102.78
C VAL A 697 -25.79 -50.74 103.01
N THR A 698 -26.65 -50.66 102.00
CA THR A 698 -28.01 -51.20 102.04
C THR A 698 -28.14 -52.31 101.00
N VAL A 699 -28.39 -53.54 101.45
CA VAL A 699 -28.61 -54.71 100.58
C VAL A 699 -30.04 -55.17 100.78
N ALA A 700 -30.85 -55.18 99.72
CA ALA A 700 -32.30 -55.38 99.81
C ALA A 700 -32.75 -56.86 99.79
N LYS A 701 -31.83 -57.80 99.53
CA LYS A 701 -32.10 -59.24 99.55
C LYS A 701 -31.07 -59.94 100.44
N ASP A 702 -30.17 -60.73 99.86
CA ASP A 702 -29.18 -61.48 100.61
C ASP A 702 -27.81 -60.79 100.52
N ALA A 703 -27.16 -60.61 101.66
CA ALA A 703 -25.74 -60.29 101.73
C ALA A 703 -24.99 -61.55 102.15
N SER A 704 -24.13 -62.08 101.28
CA SER A 704 -23.23 -63.18 101.60
C SER A 704 -21.78 -62.69 101.63
N GLU A 705 -21.09 -62.97 102.73
CA GLU A 705 -19.66 -62.72 102.88
C GLU A 705 -18.98 -64.07 103.16
N SER A 706 -18.08 -64.48 102.27
CA SER A 706 -17.27 -65.70 102.41
C SER A 706 -15.81 -65.28 102.49
N ILE A 707 -15.17 -65.58 103.61
CA ILE A 707 -13.76 -65.27 103.87
C ILE A 707 -13.04 -66.59 104.12
N ASP A 708 -12.24 -67.04 103.15
CA ASP A 708 -11.51 -68.31 103.26
C ASP A 708 -10.29 -68.21 104.21
N GLY A 709 -9.90 -66.99 104.58
CA GLY A 709 -8.81 -66.67 105.51
C GLY A 709 -9.29 -66.26 106.91
N ALA A 710 -8.39 -65.69 107.72
CA ALA A 710 -8.73 -65.22 109.06
C ALA A 710 -9.52 -63.90 109.01
N GLN A 711 -10.64 -63.83 109.76
CA GLN A 711 -11.36 -62.58 110.00
C GLN A 711 -10.95 -62.00 111.37
N SER A 712 -10.54 -60.72 111.38
CA SER A 712 -10.30 -59.95 112.60
C SER A 712 -11.25 -58.77 112.65
N SER A 713 -11.92 -58.58 113.79
CA SER A 713 -12.79 -57.42 114.04
C SER A 713 -12.36 -56.74 115.33
N THR A 714 -11.87 -55.50 115.20
CA THR A 714 -11.50 -54.65 116.33
C THR A 714 -12.48 -53.50 116.42
N VAL A 715 -13.25 -53.42 117.52
CA VAL A 715 -14.21 -52.34 117.76
C VAL A 715 -13.70 -51.47 118.90
N GLY A 716 -13.25 -50.26 118.59
CA GLY A 716 -12.57 -49.38 119.56
C GLY A 716 -13.44 -48.71 120.62
N LYS A 717 -14.77 -48.86 120.55
CA LYS A 717 -15.71 -48.32 121.55
C LYS A 717 -16.61 -49.42 122.11
N GLY A 718 -17.87 -49.49 121.66
CA GLY A 718 -18.82 -50.52 122.09
C GLY A 718 -19.28 -51.34 120.89
N ARG A 719 -19.50 -52.64 121.10
CA ARG A 719 -20.20 -53.50 120.16
C ARG A 719 -21.56 -53.87 120.75
N THR A 720 -22.64 -53.53 120.04
CA THR A 720 -23.99 -54.00 120.36
C THR A 720 -24.41 -54.97 119.28
N THR A 721 -24.76 -56.19 119.67
CA THR A 721 -25.37 -57.18 118.79
C THR A 721 -26.78 -57.42 119.31
N SER A 722 -27.79 -57.22 118.44
CA SER A 722 -29.19 -57.47 118.75
C SER A 722 -29.72 -58.49 117.74
N VAL A 723 -30.07 -59.67 118.21
CA VAL A 723 -30.68 -60.74 117.41
C VAL A 723 -32.09 -60.95 117.95
N THR A 724 -33.10 -60.84 117.09
CA THR A 724 -34.50 -60.86 117.50
C THR A 724 -35.09 -62.27 117.62
N GLU A 725 -34.47 -63.25 116.98
CA GLU A 725 -34.85 -64.66 117.08
C GLU A 725 -33.71 -65.46 117.75
N ASP A 726 -33.16 -66.49 117.10
CA ASP A 726 -32.13 -67.33 117.70
C ASP A 726 -30.71 -66.80 117.43
N ASP A 727 -29.93 -66.60 118.49
CA ASP A 727 -28.48 -66.43 118.40
C ASP A 727 -27.77 -67.70 118.90
N ALA A 728 -27.09 -68.40 117.99
CA ALA A 728 -26.43 -69.67 118.26
C ALA A 728 -24.91 -69.53 118.13
N LEU A 729 -24.21 -69.49 119.27
CA LEU A 729 -22.75 -69.52 119.30
C LEU A 729 -22.24 -70.97 119.51
N LYS A 730 -21.76 -71.60 118.43
CA LYS A 730 -21.13 -72.92 118.48
C LYS A 730 -19.61 -72.80 118.32
N VAL A 731 -18.88 -73.04 119.40
CA VAL A 731 -17.40 -72.99 119.40
C VAL A 731 -16.85 -74.41 119.49
N GLY A 732 -16.09 -74.84 118.47
CA GLY A 732 -15.63 -76.22 118.37
C GLY A 732 -14.49 -76.63 119.32
N LYS A 733 -13.83 -75.67 119.98
CA LYS A 733 -12.77 -75.93 120.97
C LYS A 733 -13.00 -75.18 122.29
N ASN A 734 -12.45 -73.97 122.45
CA ASN A 734 -12.54 -73.22 123.71
C ASN A 734 -13.35 -71.93 123.52
N LEU A 735 -14.30 -71.67 124.41
CA LEU A 735 -14.92 -70.36 124.56
C LEU A 735 -14.36 -69.71 125.84
N ILE A 736 -13.62 -68.62 125.68
CA ILE A 736 -13.12 -67.80 126.78
C ILE A 736 -13.97 -66.54 126.84
N ILE A 737 -14.70 -66.34 127.95
CA ILE A 737 -15.38 -65.08 128.26
C ILE A 737 -14.61 -64.44 129.41
N GLU A 738 -13.82 -63.43 129.07
CA GLU A 738 -13.00 -62.68 130.02
C GLU A 738 -13.52 -61.24 130.10
N ALA A 739 -13.80 -60.78 131.32
CA ALA A 739 -14.18 -59.40 131.59
C ALA A 739 -13.42 -58.91 132.84
N ALA A 740 -12.90 -57.68 132.77
CA ALA A 740 -12.04 -57.15 133.83
C ALA A 740 -12.79 -56.78 135.13
N GLU A 741 -14.07 -56.41 135.04
CA GLU A 741 -14.85 -55.92 136.20
C GLU A 741 -15.78 -57.01 136.76
N SER A 742 -16.66 -57.55 135.91
CA SER A 742 -17.56 -58.65 136.28
C SER A 742 -18.10 -59.35 135.05
N VAL A 743 -18.40 -60.64 135.19
CA VAL A 743 -19.23 -61.39 134.24
C VAL A 743 -20.60 -61.64 134.89
N VAL A 744 -21.66 -61.27 134.19
CA VAL A 744 -23.04 -61.53 134.60
C VAL A 744 -23.69 -62.42 133.55
N ILE A 745 -24.07 -63.63 133.95
CA ILE A 745 -25.00 -64.46 133.19
C ILE A 745 -26.36 -64.30 133.85
N LYS A 746 -27.30 -63.67 133.14
CA LYS A 746 -28.62 -63.34 133.65
C LYS A 746 -29.69 -63.95 132.76
N THR A 747 -30.63 -64.64 133.39
CA THR A 747 -31.84 -65.16 132.74
C THR A 747 -33.03 -64.76 133.59
N GLY A 748 -33.79 -63.77 133.13
CA GLY A 748 -34.86 -63.15 133.94
C GLY A 748 -34.31 -62.62 135.28
N ASP A 749 -34.94 -63.03 136.39
CA ASP A 749 -34.55 -62.61 137.75
C ASP A 749 -33.42 -63.46 138.38
N ALA A 750 -32.99 -64.55 137.73
CA ALA A 750 -31.87 -65.36 138.19
C ALA A 750 -30.53 -64.88 137.61
N SER A 751 -29.48 -64.93 138.41
CA SER A 751 -28.14 -64.55 137.93
C SER A 751 -27.02 -65.32 138.59
N ILE A 752 -25.97 -65.54 137.81
CA ILE A 752 -24.63 -65.88 138.29
C ILE A 752 -23.76 -64.66 138.04
N LEU A 753 -23.32 -64.03 139.12
CA LEU A 753 -22.41 -62.90 139.08
C LEU A 753 -21.04 -63.38 139.57
N MET A 754 -20.05 -63.24 138.68
CA MET A 754 -18.65 -63.41 138.99
C MET A 754 -17.99 -62.04 139.00
N LYS A 755 -17.48 -61.63 140.15
CA LYS A 755 -16.77 -60.35 140.31
C LYS A 755 -15.26 -60.56 140.27
N LYS A 756 -14.52 -59.50 139.93
CA LYS A 756 -13.05 -59.51 139.93
C LYS A 756 -12.41 -59.84 141.28
N ASP A 757 -13.11 -59.64 142.41
CA ASP A 757 -12.61 -59.92 143.76
C ASP A 757 -12.71 -61.40 144.16
N GLY A 758 -13.17 -62.27 143.26
CA GLY A 758 -13.36 -63.70 143.52
C GLY A 758 -14.71 -64.05 144.12
N THR A 759 -15.56 -63.06 144.42
CA THR A 759 -16.92 -63.31 144.91
C THR A 759 -17.77 -63.92 143.79
N ILE A 760 -18.34 -65.09 144.07
CA ILE A 760 -19.39 -65.69 143.25
C ILE A 760 -20.70 -65.55 143.99
N GLN A 761 -21.65 -64.83 143.38
CA GLN A 761 -23.02 -64.73 143.88
C GLN A 761 -23.94 -65.48 142.95
N ILE A 762 -24.57 -66.52 143.49
CA ILE A 762 -25.67 -67.20 142.85
C ILE A 762 -26.96 -66.66 143.47
N LYS A 763 -27.73 -65.91 142.68
CA LYS A 763 -28.99 -65.30 143.13
C LYS A 763 -30.15 -65.92 142.37
N GLY A 764 -31.09 -66.49 143.12
CA GLY A 764 -32.33 -67.04 142.61
C GLY A 764 -33.39 -67.14 143.70
N LYS A 765 -34.68 -67.13 143.33
CA LYS A 765 -35.81 -67.22 144.27
C LYS A 765 -35.81 -68.52 145.08
N ASN A 766 -35.45 -69.63 144.44
CA ASN A 766 -35.17 -70.92 145.07
C ASN A 766 -33.81 -71.39 144.57
N VAL A 767 -32.89 -71.73 145.48
CA VAL A 767 -31.61 -72.35 145.14
C VAL A 767 -31.65 -73.77 145.68
N SER A 768 -31.83 -74.75 144.79
CA SER A 768 -31.81 -76.17 145.13
C SER A 768 -30.44 -76.73 144.81
N ILE A 769 -29.73 -77.24 145.83
CA ILE A 769 -28.47 -77.95 145.65
C ILE A 769 -28.77 -79.43 145.86
N VAL A 770 -28.86 -80.18 144.75
CA VAL A 770 -29.08 -81.63 144.76
C VAL A 770 -27.77 -82.29 144.39
N ALA A 771 -27.23 -83.13 145.29
CA ALA A 771 -26.06 -83.95 145.00
C ALA A 771 -26.43 -85.44 145.10
N SER A 772 -26.06 -86.21 144.07
CA SER A 772 -26.20 -87.67 144.04
C SER A 772 -25.13 -88.41 144.86
N GLY A 773 -24.16 -87.68 145.44
CA GLY A 773 -23.12 -88.17 146.35
C GLY A 773 -22.93 -87.25 147.56
N LYS A 774 -21.79 -87.34 148.27
CA LYS A 774 -21.52 -86.49 149.45
C LYS A 774 -21.40 -85.01 149.08
N ILE A 775 -22.11 -84.15 149.82
CA ILE A 775 -21.85 -82.70 149.82
C ILE A 775 -20.82 -82.42 150.92
N ASN A 776 -19.59 -82.12 150.53
CA ASN A 776 -18.54 -81.69 151.45
C ASN A 776 -18.50 -80.16 151.48
N ALA A 777 -18.97 -79.56 152.57
CA ALA A 777 -18.70 -78.15 152.86
C ALA A 777 -17.56 -78.08 153.88
N LYS A 778 -16.40 -77.58 153.44
CA LYS A 778 -15.22 -77.34 154.29
C LYS A 778 -14.90 -75.85 154.21
N ALA A 779 -14.87 -75.18 155.35
CA ALA A 779 -14.38 -73.81 155.46
C ALA A 779 -13.21 -73.79 156.45
N ASP A 780 -12.20 -72.98 156.18
CA ASP A 780 -11.02 -72.84 157.05
C ASP A 780 -11.31 -71.96 158.28
N SER A 781 -12.50 -71.34 158.34
CA SER A 781 -12.97 -70.52 159.47
C SER A 781 -14.33 -71.03 159.98
N GLU A 782 -15.43 -70.32 159.72
CA GLU A 782 -16.77 -70.71 160.18
C GLU A 782 -17.72 -70.91 159.00
N ILE A 783 -18.60 -71.91 159.14
CA ILE A 783 -19.81 -72.02 158.34
C ILE A 783 -20.96 -71.54 159.23
N SER A 784 -21.47 -70.34 158.99
CA SER A 784 -22.72 -69.91 159.61
C SER A 784 -23.89 -70.37 158.76
N MET A 785 -24.71 -71.29 159.28
CA MET A 785 -26.02 -71.57 158.71
C MET A 785 -27.08 -70.94 159.58
N THR A 786 -27.75 -69.92 159.05
CA THR A 786 -28.88 -69.24 159.68
C THR A 786 -30.16 -69.60 158.94
N GLY A 787 -31.12 -70.18 159.66
CA GLY A 787 -32.44 -70.51 159.14
C GLY A 787 -33.48 -70.50 160.24
N SER A 788 -34.72 -70.17 159.90
CA SER A 788 -35.86 -70.13 160.83
C SER A 788 -36.19 -71.51 161.45
N LYS A 789 -35.73 -72.60 160.82
CA LYS A 789 -35.70 -73.96 161.38
C LYS A 789 -34.56 -74.75 160.71
N ILE A 790 -33.62 -75.27 161.50
CA ILE A 790 -32.56 -76.16 161.03
C ILE A 790 -32.83 -77.55 161.64
N LEU A 791 -33.04 -78.55 160.80
CA LEU A 791 -33.17 -79.95 161.21
C LEU A 791 -31.83 -80.64 160.94
N GLN A 792 -31.11 -81.06 161.98
CA GLN A 792 -29.87 -81.85 161.88
C GLN A 792 -30.06 -83.18 162.58
N ASN A 793 -29.59 -84.27 161.96
CA ASN A 793 -29.43 -85.59 162.56
C ASN A 793 -27.95 -85.97 162.54
#